data_AF-I0YJD3-F1
#
_entry.id   AF-I0YJD3-F1
#
_cell.length_a   1.000
_cell.length_b   1.000
_cell.length_c   1.000
_cell.angle_alpha   90.00
_cell.angle_beta   90.00
_cell.angle_gamma   90.00
#
_symmetry.space_group_name_H-M   'P 1'
#
loop_
_entity.id
_entity.type
_entity.pdbx_description
1 polymer ?
#
loop_
_entity_poly.entity_id
_entity_poly.type
_entity_poly.pdbx_seq_one_letter_code
_entity_poly.pdbx_strand_id
1 'polypeptide(L)'
;MVSSTRLAVVLGLAVLSGSLVQARFVIEQGGLKISFPKAAAKAHPKGFDMSLANFGAPKYGGSLMGKLVYVDADHGHPNTCIPSCNYACQPFSQASPPFKLNPSTNPDRPGQRTNYIMLVDRGPLEDDMAPCKFAEKVWNAQEAGAQGVVVVNYEDKHTTMEAPDDQDEISYRYLRNITIPAAFITKSDGQVLKDLFKKTPGNAQPDDVYVVLDWNDVLPRARKVEWEFWTNSNDMCGAVCDVQKEFIKEFVPVARELEGNWTRFTPHYIVWVCPESYRSSDECQSQCIHNGRYCTPDPDGDLLAGYSGKDIVQENLRQLCVFKLANESGVPWKWWEYSTKFGEQCKMVDNQYNEECAERVFNELEGNTWSSLAKLRACIGDVAADADNALLESEMKRQRGNSDTGEVYILPTIRINDGQYRGKLSYTEVLRAICAGFTRNAEPKACMRVAVDDSCRDGSLGHSTCAARKDGKTKCQNTFSGYECVCGPGFILHVGEGGKEKCLNINECVSTEAADLDPKCTCERCACKDTYGGYECIANIRDDCAHDYAGCWRGDFKVNGKSQTFHACKDNIALYKDAAARGKPLEDIPLHSCTCPPCFTEYMNNGKMECVPKCDLATCDAATGICSGGFGGSGGLHSWAVVLIVFACLGVVGGAGFVAYRLRLRSAMHQEIRAIMAQYMPLESQEGVNGELAMPRSPATNGAVPHTDV
;
A
#
# COMPACT_ATOMS: atom_id res chain seq x y z
N MET A 1 -62.66 -42.69 27.33
CA MET A 1 -63.07 -41.27 27.23
C MET A 1 -62.89 -40.64 28.60
N VAL A 2 -62.05 -39.64 28.86
CA VAL A 2 -61.16 -38.85 28.02
C VAL A 2 -59.99 -38.45 28.91
N SER A 3 -58.84 -39.05 28.62
CA SER A 3 -57.51 -38.54 28.93
C SER A 3 -57.18 -37.51 27.85
N SER A 4 -57.43 -36.22 28.09
CA SER A 4 -57.03 -35.18 27.12
C SER A 4 -56.62 -33.84 27.74
N THR A 5 -56.66 -33.69 29.06
CA THR A 5 -56.35 -32.40 29.70
C THR A 5 -54.98 -32.30 30.37
N ARG A 6 -54.21 -33.39 30.46
CA ARG A 6 -52.84 -33.36 31.02
C ARG A 6 -51.72 -33.45 29.97
N LEU A 7 -52.03 -33.84 28.73
CA LEU A 7 -51.03 -33.89 27.65
C LEU A 7 -50.77 -32.51 27.01
N ALA A 8 -51.75 -31.60 27.06
CA ALA A 8 -51.63 -30.28 26.45
C ALA A 8 -50.71 -29.32 27.21
N VAL A 9 -50.54 -29.50 28.53
CA VAL A 9 -49.71 -28.60 29.35
C VAL A 9 -48.23 -29.01 29.34
N VAL A 10 -47.93 -30.30 29.10
CA VAL A 10 -46.53 -30.77 28.97
C VAL A 10 -45.99 -30.56 27.56
N LEU A 11 -46.84 -30.62 26.51
CA LEU A 11 -46.41 -30.22 25.15
C LEU A 11 -46.28 -28.70 24.98
N GLY A 12 -46.99 -27.88 25.77
CA GLY A 12 -46.91 -26.41 25.68
C GLY A 12 -45.63 -25.80 26.28
N LEU A 13 -44.90 -26.55 27.12
CA LEU A 13 -43.67 -26.09 27.77
C LEU A 13 -42.39 -26.66 27.14
N ALA A 14 -42.49 -27.64 26.24
CA ALA A 14 -41.36 -28.20 25.50
C ALA A 14 -41.06 -27.48 24.16
N VAL A 15 -41.91 -26.52 23.75
CA VAL A 15 -41.75 -25.77 22.47
C VAL A 15 -41.04 -24.42 22.66
N LEU A 16 -40.69 -24.03 23.89
CA LEU A 16 -40.04 -22.73 24.18
C LEU A 16 -38.56 -22.81 24.58
N SER A 17 -37.93 -23.98 24.53
CA SER A 17 -36.49 -24.16 24.74
C SER A 17 -35.80 -24.89 23.59
N GLY A 18 -36.33 -24.73 22.38
CA GLY A 18 -35.62 -24.99 21.14
C GLY A 18 -35.12 -23.67 20.58
N SER A 19 -34.09 -23.09 21.20
CA SER A 19 -33.23 -22.18 20.45
C SER A 19 -32.61 -23.05 19.35
N LEU A 20 -33.27 -23.12 18.20
CA LEU A 20 -32.64 -23.48 16.94
C LEU A 20 -31.50 -22.49 16.77
N VAL A 21 -30.32 -22.85 17.27
CA VAL A 21 -29.07 -22.33 16.76
C VAL A 21 -28.98 -22.90 15.36
N GLN A 22 -29.72 -22.28 14.43
CA GLN A 22 -29.46 -22.44 13.02
C GLN A 22 -28.01 -22.00 12.85
N ALA A 23 -27.14 -22.92 12.46
CA ALA A 23 -25.88 -22.58 11.83
C ALA A 23 -26.20 -21.56 10.73
N ARG A 24 -25.87 -20.29 10.98
CA ARG A 24 -26.11 -19.21 10.03
C ARG A 24 -24.87 -19.10 9.18
N PHE A 25 -24.96 -19.60 7.95
CA PHE A 25 -23.96 -19.32 6.93
C PHE A 25 -24.01 -17.82 6.57
N VAL A 26 -22.91 -17.12 6.82
CA VAL A 26 -22.79 -15.68 6.54
C VAL A 26 -22.40 -15.49 5.07
N ILE A 27 -23.25 -14.75 4.34
CA ILE A 27 -23.00 -14.40 2.95
C ILE A 27 -22.31 -13.05 2.92
N GLU A 28 -21.09 -13.01 2.40
CA GLU A 28 -20.32 -11.79 2.23
C GLU A 28 -20.87 -10.99 1.04
N GLN A 29 -21.20 -9.74 1.29
CA GLN A 29 -21.82 -8.84 0.32
C GLN A 29 -20.88 -7.68 -0.04
N GLY A 30 -20.75 -7.42 -1.34
CA GLY A 30 -20.20 -6.16 -1.87
C GLY A 30 -21.31 -5.30 -2.46
N GLY A 31 -20.93 -4.21 -3.12
CA GLY A 31 -21.87 -3.31 -3.80
C GLY A 31 -21.83 -3.41 -5.32
N LEU A 32 -22.98 -3.30 -5.97
CA LEU A 32 -23.12 -3.07 -7.41
C LEU A 32 -23.85 -1.75 -7.64
N LYS A 33 -23.25 -0.80 -8.35
CA LYS A 33 -23.85 0.52 -8.64
C LYS A 33 -23.95 0.78 -10.13
N ILE A 34 -25.06 1.37 -10.57
CA ILE A 34 -25.21 1.85 -11.95
C ILE A 34 -24.50 3.21 -12.05
N SER A 35 -23.51 3.31 -12.94
CA SER A 35 -22.84 4.57 -13.24
C SER A 35 -23.49 5.32 -14.41
N PHE A 36 -24.02 4.59 -15.39
CA PHE A 36 -24.69 5.16 -16.56
C PHE A 36 -25.71 4.14 -17.09
N PRO A 37 -26.92 4.56 -17.55
CA PRO A 37 -27.38 5.94 -17.74
C PRO A 37 -27.64 6.71 -16.44
N LYS A 38 -27.47 8.05 -16.46
CA LYS A 38 -27.61 8.91 -15.26
C LYS A 38 -28.99 8.85 -14.62
N ALA A 39 -30.05 8.63 -15.42
CA ALA A 39 -31.41 8.48 -14.93
C ALA A 39 -31.56 7.23 -14.03
N ALA A 40 -31.01 6.09 -14.48
CA ALA A 40 -30.99 4.86 -13.70
C ALA A 40 -30.10 4.97 -12.46
N ALA A 41 -28.92 5.59 -12.60
CA ALA A 41 -28.04 5.89 -11.46
C ALA A 41 -28.74 6.74 -10.37
N LYS A 42 -29.57 7.71 -10.78
CA LYS A 42 -30.36 8.54 -9.86
C LYS A 42 -31.54 7.79 -9.25
N ALA A 43 -32.14 6.85 -9.98
CA ALA A 43 -33.25 6.02 -9.48
C ALA A 43 -32.77 4.99 -8.45
N HIS A 44 -31.52 4.50 -8.57
CA HIS A 44 -30.92 3.52 -7.68
C HIS A 44 -29.65 4.06 -6.99
N PRO A 45 -29.75 5.12 -6.16
CA PRO A 45 -28.58 5.81 -5.63
C PRO A 45 -27.77 4.97 -4.64
N LYS A 46 -28.39 3.98 -3.98
CA LYS A 46 -27.73 3.04 -3.06
C LYS A 46 -27.04 1.88 -3.80
N GLY A 47 -27.37 1.65 -5.07
CA GLY A 47 -26.99 0.43 -5.78
C GLY A 47 -27.76 -0.80 -5.30
N PHE A 48 -27.17 -1.96 -5.52
CA PHE A 48 -27.66 -3.29 -5.19
C PHE A 48 -26.59 -4.04 -4.40
N ASP A 49 -27.02 -4.96 -3.54
CA ASP A 49 -26.10 -5.86 -2.85
C ASP A 49 -25.67 -6.97 -3.83
N MET A 50 -24.41 -7.39 -3.76
CA MET A 50 -23.90 -8.52 -4.53
C MET A 50 -23.22 -9.53 -3.62
N SER A 51 -23.57 -10.82 -3.72
CA SER A 51 -22.82 -11.87 -3.02
C SER A 51 -21.53 -12.18 -3.77
N LEU A 52 -20.46 -12.44 -3.03
CA LEU A 52 -19.16 -12.74 -3.61
C LEU A 52 -18.99 -14.25 -3.90
N ALA A 53 -18.32 -14.58 -5.02
CA ALA A 53 -17.91 -15.94 -5.33
C ALA A 53 -16.74 -16.40 -4.44
N ASN A 54 -16.72 -17.67 -4.04
CA ASN A 54 -15.55 -18.27 -3.38
C ASN A 54 -14.42 -18.66 -4.37
N PHE A 55 -14.45 -18.14 -5.59
CA PHE A 55 -13.44 -18.36 -6.63
C PHE A 55 -13.20 -17.08 -7.44
N GLY A 56 -12.19 -17.08 -8.31
CA GLY A 56 -11.79 -15.92 -9.10
C GLY A 56 -11.03 -14.87 -8.29
N ALA A 57 -10.93 -13.65 -8.83
CA ALA A 57 -10.06 -12.58 -8.30
C ALA A 57 -10.86 -11.32 -7.91
N PRO A 58 -11.54 -11.32 -6.75
CA PRO A 58 -12.23 -10.15 -6.24
C PRO A 58 -11.28 -9.00 -5.91
N LYS A 59 -11.72 -7.77 -6.17
CA LYS A 59 -10.89 -6.57 -6.03
C LYS A 59 -10.99 -5.95 -4.63
N TYR A 60 -10.76 -6.72 -3.56
CA TYR A 60 -10.78 -6.20 -2.18
C TYR A 60 -10.01 -4.88 -2.06
N GLY A 61 -10.61 -3.90 -1.38
CA GLY A 61 -10.05 -2.55 -1.24
C GLY A 61 -10.12 -1.69 -2.51
N GLY A 62 -10.89 -2.11 -3.52
CA GLY A 62 -11.02 -1.42 -4.80
C GLY A 62 -12.36 -1.66 -5.48
N SER A 63 -12.44 -1.29 -6.77
CA SER A 63 -13.67 -1.41 -7.56
C SER A 63 -13.36 -1.72 -9.03
N LEU A 64 -14.33 -2.31 -9.72
CA LEU A 64 -14.27 -2.57 -11.16
C LEU A 64 -15.43 -1.86 -11.85
N MET A 65 -15.11 -0.82 -12.61
CA MET A 65 -16.05 -0.19 -13.53
C MET A 65 -15.96 -0.84 -14.90
N GLY A 66 -17.11 -1.14 -15.51
CA GLY A 66 -17.17 -1.68 -16.86
C GLY A 66 -18.53 -1.47 -17.54
N LYS A 67 -18.52 -1.59 -18.86
CA LYS A 67 -19.74 -1.64 -19.69
C LYS A 67 -20.41 -2.99 -19.47
N LEU A 68 -21.67 -2.96 -19.04
CA LEU A 68 -22.47 -4.16 -18.84
C LEU A 68 -22.89 -4.74 -20.19
N VAL A 69 -22.77 -6.05 -20.36
CA VAL A 69 -23.16 -6.77 -21.56
C VAL A 69 -24.03 -7.96 -21.17
N TYR A 70 -25.17 -8.12 -21.84
CA TYR A 70 -26.08 -9.23 -21.64
C TYR A 70 -26.35 -9.89 -23.00
N VAL A 71 -25.75 -11.05 -23.24
CA VAL A 71 -25.78 -11.72 -24.56
C VAL A 71 -27.08 -12.51 -24.68
N ASP A 72 -28.11 -11.83 -25.16
CA ASP A 72 -29.47 -12.37 -25.29
C ASP A 72 -30.19 -11.80 -26.52
N ALA A 73 -30.96 -12.66 -27.20
CA ALA A 73 -31.66 -12.33 -28.43
C ALA A 73 -32.73 -11.24 -28.23
N ASP A 74 -33.46 -11.28 -27.12
CA ASP A 74 -34.51 -10.31 -26.81
C ASP A 74 -33.93 -8.96 -26.37
N HIS A 75 -32.64 -8.93 -26.03
CA HIS A 75 -31.93 -7.73 -25.57
C HIS A 75 -30.90 -7.23 -26.58
N GLY A 76 -31.08 -7.57 -27.87
CA GLY A 76 -30.38 -6.93 -28.98
C GLY A 76 -29.07 -7.59 -29.42
N HIS A 77 -28.75 -8.79 -28.92
CA HIS A 77 -27.63 -9.59 -29.39
C HIS A 77 -28.09 -10.72 -30.32
N PRO A 78 -27.64 -10.78 -31.58
CA PRO A 78 -28.11 -11.77 -32.55
C PRO A 78 -27.54 -13.19 -32.33
N ASN A 79 -26.70 -13.37 -31.29
CA ASN A 79 -25.98 -14.60 -31.03
C ASN A 79 -26.92 -15.69 -30.53
N THR A 80 -26.74 -16.90 -31.05
CA THR A 80 -27.52 -18.08 -30.65
C THR A 80 -26.59 -19.15 -30.06
N CYS A 81 -27.07 -19.79 -28.98
CA CYS A 81 -26.37 -20.84 -28.21
C CYS A 81 -27.40 -21.89 -27.76
N ILE A 82 -26.93 -23.10 -27.44
CA ILE A 82 -27.67 -24.22 -26.84
C ILE A 82 -26.94 -24.69 -25.55
N PRO A 83 -27.48 -24.48 -24.34
CA PRO A 83 -28.63 -23.63 -24.05
C PRO A 83 -28.33 -22.15 -24.36
N SER A 84 -29.35 -21.29 -24.30
CA SER A 84 -29.26 -19.87 -24.69
C SER A 84 -28.04 -19.14 -24.10
N CYS A 85 -27.52 -18.16 -24.86
CA CYS A 85 -26.23 -17.53 -24.58
C CYS A 85 -26.20 -16.77 -23.25
N ASN A 86 -27.36 -16.31 -22.76
CA ASN A 86 -27.50 -15.67 -21.46
C ASN A 86 -27.11 -16.58 -20.29
N TYR A 87 -27.11 -17.90 -20.47
CA TYR A 87 -26.66 -18.85 -19.44
C TYR A 87 -25.16 -19.10 -19.42
N ALA A 88 -24.41 -18.70 -20.45
CA ALA A 88 -22.96 -18.90 -20.57
C ALA A 88 -22.49 -20.36 -20.36
N CYS A 89 -23.33 -21.34 -20.70
CA CYS A 89 -23.01 -22.78 -20.56
C CYS A 89 -22.28 -23.38 -21.76
N GLN A 90 -21.76 -22.54 -22.66
CA GLN A 90 -20.87 -22.96 -23.72
C GLN A 90 -19.88 -21.84 -24.07
N PRO A 91 -18.74 -22.16 -24.70
CA PRO A 91 -17.82 -21.16 -25.17
C PRO A 91 -18.48 -20.22 -26.18
N PHE A 92 -18.40 -18.91 -25.95
CA PHE A 92 -18.97 -17.89 -26.87
C PHE A 92 -18.34 -17.90 -28.27
N SER A 93 -17.16 -18.51 -28.43
CA SER A 93 -16.55 -18.77 -29.75
C SER A 93 -17.35 -19.76 -30.61
N GLN A 94 -18.22 -20.57 -29.99
CA GLN A 94 -19.10 -21.53 -30.66
C GLN A 94 -20.51 -20.97 -30.90
N ALA A 95 -20.83 -19.78 -30.40
CA ALA A 95 -22.08 -19.11 -30.70
C ALA A 95 -22.23 -18.88 -32.21
N SER A 96 -23.46 -18.75 -32.69
CA SER A 96 -23.74 -18.40 -34.09
C SER A 96 -24.40 -17.01 -34.18
N PRO A 97 -23.72 -15.98 -34.73
CA PRO A 97 -22.30 -15.95 -35.07
C PRO A 97 -21.40 -15.97 -33.81
N PRO A 98 -20.09 -16.27 -33.92
CA PRO A 98 -19.17 -16.26 -32.79
C PRO A 98 -19.14 -14.91 -32.08
N PHE A 99 -19.13 -14.93 -30.75
CA PHE A 99 -19.15 -13.73 -29.92
C PHE A 99 -17.80 -13.51 -29.22
N LYS A 100 -17.30 -12.26 -29.27
CA LYS A 100 -16.10 -11.84 -28.53
C LYS A 100 -16.20 -10.36 -28.17
N LEU A 101 -15.84 -10.05 -26.93
CA LEU A 101 -15.65 -8.70 -26.42
C LEU A 101 -14.25 -8.24 -26.80
N ASN A 102 -14.18 -7.25 -27.68
CA ASN A 102 -12.92 -6.61 -28.01
C ASN A 102 -12.72 -5.42 -27.08
N PRO A 103 -11.62 -5.36 -26.30
CA PRO A 103 -11.29 -4.17 -25.53
C PRO A 103 -10.99 -3.02 -26.52
N SER A 104 -12.01 -2.23 -26.86
CA SER A 104 -11.83 -1.05 -27.69
C SER A 104 -11.15 0.03 -26.85
N THR A 105 -10.22 0.74 -27.48
CA THR A 105 -9.79 2.04 -26.95
C THR A 105 -10.97 2.99 -27.08
N ASN A 106 -11.41 3.55 -25.96
CA ASN A 106 -12.50 4.52 -25.96
C ASN A 106 -12.14 5.70 -26.90
N PRO A 107 -12.94 5.99 -27.95
CA PRO A 107 -12.65 7.09 -28.87
C PRO A 107 -12.69 8.47 -28.19
N ASP A 108 -13.48 8.63 -27.11
CA ASP A 108 -13.52 9.86 -26.30
C ASP A 108 -12.33 9.97 -25.33
N ARG A 109 -11.61 8.87 -25.09
CA ARG A 109 -10.46 8.78 -24.17
C ARG A 109 -9.37 7.87 -24.75
N PRO A 110 -8.56 8.38 -25.70
CA PRO A 110 -7.50 7.62 -26.34
C PRO A 110 -6.57 7.00 -25.28
N GLY A 111 -6.39 5.67 -25.35
CA GLY A 111 -5.58 4.89 -24.41
C GLY A 111 -6.31 4.26 -23.22
N GLN A 112 -7.61 4.53 -23.03
CA GLN A 112 -8.43 3.84 -22.03
C GLN A 112 -9.09 2.60 -22.64
N ARG A 113 -8.73 1.40 -22.16
CA ARG A 113 -9.41 0.15 -22.56
C ARG A 113 -10.78 0.11 -21.91
N THR A 114 -11.82 -0.20 -22.68
CA THR A 114 -13.16 -0.46 -22.14
C THR A 114 -13.14 -1.81 -21.43
N ASN A 115 -13.43 -1.81 -20.13
CA ASN A 115 -13.73 -3.03 -19.40
C ASN A 115 -15.18 -3.42 -19.68
N TYR A 116 -15.44 -4.71 -19.86
CA TYR A 116 -16.75 -5.30 -20.01
C TYR A 116 -17.08 -6.17 -18.81
N ILE A 117 -18.29 -6.03 -18.29
CA ILE A 117 -18.84 -6.88 -17.24
C ILE A 117 -20.00 -7.64 -17.88
N MET A 118 -19.96 -8.97 -17.82
CA MET A 118 -21.01 -9.79 -18.42
C MET A 118 -22.09 -10.12 -17.39
N LEU A 119 -23.33 -9.81 -17.70
CA LEU A 119 -24.50 -10.26 -16.96
C LEU A 119 -24.90 -11.64 -17.51
N VAL A 120 -25.07 -12.63 -16.64
CA VAL A 120 -25.45 -14.00 -17.02
C VAL A 120 -26.53 -14.53 -16.08
N ASP A 121 -27.34 -15.46 -16.56
CA ASP A 121 -28.38 -16.11 -15.77
C ASP A 121 -27.87 -17.41 -15.13
N ARG A 122 -28.34 -17.66 -13.90
CA ARG A 122 -27.94 -18.84 -13.11
C ARG A 122 -28.16 -20.17 -13.86
N GLY A 123 -29.19 -20.30 -14.67
CA GLY A 123 -29.38 -21.47 -15.51
C GLY A 123 -30.81 -21.60 -16.01
N PRO A 124 -31.04 -22.41 -17.04
CA PRO A 124 -32.39 -22.79 -17.42
C PRO A 124 -33.03 -23.56 -16.27
N LEU A 125 -34.31 -23.29 -16.01
CA LEU A 125 -35.13 -24.02 -15.03
C LEU A 125 -35.92 -25.16 -15.69
N GLU A 126 -35.81 -25.30 -17.01
CA GLU A 126 -36.56 -26.26 -17.80
C GLU A 126 -35.89 -27.64 -17.74
N ASP A 127 -36.67 -28.69 -17.50
CA ASP A 127 -36.19 -30.06 -17.24
C ASP A 127 -35.42 -30.70 -18.42
N ASP A 128 -35.54 -30.14 -19.63
CA ASP A 128 -34.90 -30.63 -20.86
C ASP A 128 -33.57 -29.94 -21.20
N MET A 129 -33.17 -28.92 -20.43
CA MET A 129 -31.90 -28.21 -20.62
C MET A 129 -30.96 -28.42 -19.43
N ALA A 130 -29.79 -29.03 -19.69
CA ALA A 130 -28.80 -29.26 -18.65
C ALA A 130 -28.20 -27.92 -18.14
N PRO A 131 -28.37 -27.58 -16.85
CA PRO A 131 -27.71 -26.41 -16.27
C PRO A 131 -26.20 -26.65 -16.12
N CYS A 132 -25.41 -25.59 -16.24
CA CYS A 132 -23.96 -25.62 -16.03
C CYS A 132 -23.54 -24.98 -14.70
N LYS A 133 -22.34 -25.34 -14.23
CA LYS A 133 -21.75 -24.88 -12.96
C LYS A 133 -21.33 -23.41 -13.02
N PHE A 134 -21.26 -22.72 -11.87
CA PHE A 134 -20.88 -21.29 -11.81
C PHE A 134 -19.48 -21.02 -12.38
N ALA A 135 -18.49 -21.87 -12.07
CA ALA A 135 -17.14 -21.71 -12.57
C ALA A 135 -17.08 -21.77 -14.10
N GLU A 136 -17.85 -22.66 -14.72
CA GLU A 136 -17.94 -22.79 -16.18
C GLU A 136 -18.51 -21.52 -16.83
N LYS A 137 -19.56 -20.92 -16.26
CA LYS A 137 -20.13 -19.65 -16.73
C LYS A 137 -19.10 -18.54 -16.74
N VAL A 138 -18.38 -18.40 -15.63
CA VAL A 138 -17.37 -17.35 -15.45
C VAL A 138 -16.18 -17.59 -16.37
N TRP A 139 -15.77 -18.85 -16.56
CA TRP A 139 -14.75 -19.22 -17.52
C TRP A 139 -15.14 -18.84 -18.95
N ASN A 140 -16.33 -19.23 -19.41
CA ASN A 140 -16.79 -18.93 -20.77
C ASN A 140 -16.91 -17.42 -21.02
N ALA A 141 -17.39 -16.65 -20.03
CA ALA A 141 -17.43 -15.19 -20.10
C ALA A 141 -16.02 -14.57 -20.12
N GLN A 142 -15.07 -15.10 -19.34
CA GLN A 142 -13.68 -14.67 -19.35
C GLN A 142 -13.04 -14.90 -20.74
N GLU A 143 -13.23 -16.08 -21.33
CA GLU A 143 -12.71 -16.40 -22.66
C GLU A 143 -13.34 -15.53 -23.76
N ALA A 144 -14.57 -15.08 -23.55
CA ALA A 144 -15.21 -14.09 -24.41
C ALA A 144 -14.59 -12.68 -24.27
N GLY A 145 -13.76 -12.42 -23.26
CA GLY A 145 -13.08 -11.15 -23.03
C GLY A 145 -13.68 -10.28 -21.93
N ALA A 146 -14.59 -10.81 -21.11
CA ALA A 146 -15.13 -10.09 -19.96
C ALA A 146 -14.06 -9.92 -18.87
N GLN A 147 -14.11 -8.81 -18.14
CA GLN A 147 -13.26 -8.51 -16.98
C GLN A 147 -13.97 -8.72 -15.65
N GLY A 148 -15.26 -9.08 -15.66
CA GLY A 148 -16.04 -9.44 -14.49
C GLY A 148 -17.38 -10.05 -14.91
N VAL A 149 -18.00 -10.82 -14.02
CA VAL A 149 -19.29 -11.49 -14.28
C VAL A 149 -20.26 -11.21 -13.14
N VAL A 150 -21.51 -10.92 -13.49
CA VAL A 150 -22.63 -10.80 -12.57
C VAL A 150 -23.65 -11.88 -12.92
N VAL A 151 -23.85 -12.83 -12.01
CA VAL A 151 -24.81 -13.92 -12.15
C VAL A 151 -26.13 -13.52 -11.51
N VAL A 152 -27.22 -13.58 -12.26
CA VAL A 152 -28.58 -13.29 -11.80
C VAL A 152 -29.23 -14.56 -11.29
N ASN A 153 -29.72 -14.53 -10.05
CA ASN A 153 -30.46 -15.64 -9.47
C ASN A 153 -31.85 -15.79 -10.10
N TYR A 154 -32.46 -16.97 -9.94
CA TYR A 154 -33.87 -17.20 -10.24
C TYR A 154 -34.80 -16.90 -9.04
N GLU A 155 -34.24 -16.64 -7.85
CA GLU A 155 -34.94 -16.27 -6.61
C GLU A 155 -34.48 -14.89 -6.09
N ASP A 156 -35.33 -14.21 -5.33
CA ASP A 156 -34.98 -12.99 -4.59
C ASP A 156 -34.28 -13.31 -3.27
N LYS A 157 -33.22 -14.11 -3.36
CA LYS A 157 -32.40 -14.52 -2.23
C LYS A 157 -30.92 -14.53 -2.62
N HIS A 158 -30.09 -14.00 -1.73
CA HIS A 158 -28.65 -14.16 -1.85
C HIS A 158 -28.24 -15.61 -1.58
N THR A 159 -27.30 -16.10 -2.38
CA THR A 159 -26.56 -17.35 -2.14
C THR A 159 -25.08 -17.07 -2.28
N THR A 160 -24.24 -17.96 -1.75
CA THR A 160 -22.83 -17.99 -2.13
C THR A 160 -22.67 -18.87 -3.35
N MET A 161 -21.91 -18.39 -4.34
CA MET A 161 -21.46 -19.23 -5.44
C MET A 161 -20.32 -20.09 -4.91
N GLU A 162 -20.58 -21.38 -4.80
CA GLU A 162 -19.60 -22.37 -4.36
C GLU A 162 -18.92 -23.01 -5.57
N ALA A 163 -17.61 -23.18 -5.48
CA ALA A 163 -16.84 -24.07 -6.32
C ALA A 163 -17.44 -25.50 -6.28
N PRO A 164 -17.49 -26.22 -7.41
CA PRO A 164 -18.03 -27.58 -7.45
C PRO A 164 -17.22 -28.56 -6.59
N ASP A 165 -17.86 -29.63 -6.11
CA ASP A 165 -17.20 -30.76 -5.45
C ASP A 165 -16.06 -31.35 -6.31
N ASP A 166 -15.06 -31.83 -5.58
CA ASP A 166 -13.74 -32.37 -5.96
C ASP A 166 -13.73 -33.54 -6.96
N GLN A 167 -14.89 -34.11 -7.31
CA GLN A 167 -14.97 -35.28 -8.20
C GLN A 167 -14.92 -34.95 -9.70
N ASP A 168 -14.82 -33.67 -10.10
CA ASP A 168 -14.82 -33.26 -11.50
C ASP A 168 -13.56 -32.46 -11.88
N GLU A 169 -12.60 -33.15 -12.51
CA GLU A 169 -11.31 -32.60 -12.98
C GLU A 169 -11.48 -31.36 -13.89
N ILE A 170 -12.58 -31.29 -14.66
CA ILE A 170 -12.88 -30.16 -15.55
C ILE A 170 -13.26 -28.91 -14.75
N SER A 171 -14.06 -29.09 -13.70
CA SER A 171 -14.45 -28.01 -12.79
C SER A 171 -13.22 -27.41 -12.09
N TYR A 172 -12.27 -28.26 -11.72
CA TYR A 172 -11.02 -27.83 -11.11
C TYR A 172 -10.15 -26.97 -12.05
N ARG A 173 -10.06 -27.35 -13.33
CA ARG A 173 -9.33 -26.57 -14.35
C ARG A 173 -9.86 -25.13 -14.47
N TYR A 174 -11.17 -24.92 -14.33
CA TYR A 174 -11.75 -23.58 -14.38
C TYR A 174 -11.36 -22.76 -13.14
N LEU A 175 -11.48 -23.33 -11.94
CA LEU A 175 -11.20 -22.63 -10.68
C LEU A 175 -9.78 -22.07 -10.61
N ARG A 176 -8.77 -22.81 -11.12
CA ARG A 176 -7.37 -22.36 -11.15
C ARG A 176 -7.14 -21.20 -12.13
N ASN A 177 -7.83 -21.22 -13.27
CA ASN A 177 -7.56 -20.32 -14.39
C ASN A 177 -8.51 -19.11 -14.48
N ILE A 178 -9.55 -19.05 -13.65
CA ILE A 178 -10.39 -17.86 -13.52
C ILE A 178 -9.58 -16.75 -12.82
N THR A 179 -9.48 -15.61 -13.49
CA THR A 179 -8.75 -14.41 -13.07
C THR A 179 -9.63 -13.18 -12.96
N ILE A 180 -10.93 -13.31 -13.27
CA ILE A 180 -11.90 -12.23 -13.16
C ILE A 180 -12.77 -12.39 -11.91
N PRO A 181 -13.25 -11.29 -11.31
CA PRO A 181 -14.23 -11.33 -10.25
C PRO A 181 -15.58 -11.84 -10.75
N ALA A 182 -16.27 -12.60 -9.90
CA ALA A 182 -17.64 -13.02 -10.11
C ALA A 182 -18.51 -12.60 -8.92
N ALA A 183 -19.67 -12.07 -9.23
CA ALA A 183 -20.65 -11.56 -8.28
C ALA A 183 -22.03 -12.14 -8.56
N PHE A 184 -22.87 -12.23 -7.54
CA PHE A 184 -24.21 -12.80 -7.61
C PHE A 184 -25.24 -11.81 -7.12
N ILE A 185 -26.34 -11.62 -7.85
CA ILE A 185 -27.42 -10.70 -7.47
C ILE A 185 -28.79 -11.39 -7.47
N THR A 186 -29.75 -10.77 -6.81
CA THR A 186 -31.13 -11.26 -6.76
C THR A 186 -31.82 -11.20 -8.13
N LYS A 187 -32.93 -11.91 -8.28
CA LYS A 187 -33.73 -11.87 -9.50
C LYS A 187 -34.26 -10.45 -9.77
N SER A 188 -34.78 -9.77 -8.76
CA SER A 188 -35.34 -8.41 -8.87
C SER A 188 -34.30 -7.40 -9.33
N ASP A 189 -33.09 -7.46 -8.76
CA ASP A 189 -32.00 -6.54 -9.11
C ASP A 189 -31.48 -6.82 -10.53
N GLY A 190 -31.36 -8.10 -10.89
CA GLY A 190 -31.02 -8.51 -12.24
C GLY A 190 -32.05 -8.05 -13.27
N GLN A 191 -33.34 -8.07 -12.94
CA GLN A 191 -34.39 -7.59 -13.84
C GLN A 191 -34.28 -6.08 -14.09
N VAL A 192 -33.95 -5.28 -13.06
CA VAL A 192 -33.68 -3.85 -13.22
C VAL A 192 -32.54 -3.62 -14.22
N LEU A 193 -31.44 -4.38 -14.12
CA LEU A 193 -30.32 -4.26 -15.06
C LEU A 193 -30.70 -4.70 -16.48
N LYS A 194 -31.46 -5.79 -16.64
CA LYS A 194 -31.94 -6.27 -17.94
C LYS A 194 -32.85 -5.27 -18.63
N ASP A 195 -33.71 -4.61 -17.87
CA ASP A 195 -34.65 -3.61 -18.39
C ASP A 195 -33.94 -2.39 -19.00
N LEU A 196 -32.71 -2.09 -18.58
CA LEU A 196 -31.90 -1.00 -19.16
C LEU A 196 -31.47 -1.26 -20.61
N PHE A 197 -31.46 -2.52 -21.04
CA PHE A 197 -31.13 -2.89 -22.44
C PHE A 197 -32.35 -2.81 -23.37
N LYS A 198 -33.56 -2.60 -22.84
CA LYS A 198 -34.77 -2.48 -23.66
C LYS A 198 -34.78 -1.15 -24.41
N LYS A 199 -35.26 -1.17 -25.66
CA LYS A 199 -35.35 0.03 -26.50
C LYS A 199 -36.24 1.08 -25.83
N THR A 200 -35.71 2.29 -25.66
CA THR A 200 -36.50 3.44 -25.18
C THR A 200 -37.22 4.09 -26.37
N PRO A 201 -38.49 4.51 -26.24
CA PRO A 201 -39.21 5.19 -27.32
C PRO A 201 -38.44 6.45 -27.78
N GLY A 202 -37.97 6.47 -29.03
CA GLY A 202 -37.25 7.61 -29.62
C GLY A 202 -35.76 7.40 -29.88
N ASN A 203 -35.12 6.34 -29.35
CA ASN A 203 -33.75 5.96 -29.67
C ASN A 203 -33.71 4.69 -30.53
N ALA A 204 -32.95 4.72 -31.63
CA ALA A 204 -32.80 3.57 -32.53
C ALA A 204 -31.96 2.43 -31.91
N GLN A 205 -31.15 2.73 -30.90
CA GLN A 205 -30.24 1.80 -30.21
C GLN A 205 -30.31 2.01 -28.68
N PRO A 206 -30.21 0.95 -27.85
CA PRO A 206 -30.18 1.09 -26.40
C PRO A 206 -29.00 1.95 -25.96
N ASP A 207 -29.17 2.72 -24.89
CA ASP A 207 -28.05 3.42 -24.27
C ASP A 207 -27.04 2.40 -23.74
N ASP A 208 -25.76 2.73 -23.80
CA ASP A 208 -24.74 1.95 -23.11
C ASP A 208 -25.05 1.89 -21.61
N VAL A 209 -24.80 0.75 -20.97
CA VAL A 209 -24.97 0.59 -19.52
C VAL A 209 -23.58 0.42 -18.91
N TYR A 210 -23.23 1.24 -17.93
CA TYR A 210 -21.99 1.11 -17.15
C TYR A 210 -22.31 0.85 -15.70
N VAL A 211 -21.66 -0.15 -15.12
CA VAL A 211 -21.79 -0.51 -13.70
C VAL A 211 -20.43 -0.49 -13.01
N VAL A 212 -20.47 -0.36 -11.68
CA VAL A 212 -19.32 -0.43 -10.79
C VAL A 212 -19.57 -1.54 -9.79
N LEU A 213 -18.70 -2.54 -9.78
CA LEU A 213 -18.60 -3.55 -8.73
C LEU A 213 -17.64 -3.03 -7.66
N ASP A 214 -18.05 -3.02 -6.40
CA ASP A 214 -17.41 -2.30 -5.30
C ASP A 214 -17.07 -3.27 -4.15
N TRP A 215 -15.77 -3.40 -3.83
CA TRP A 215 -15.24 -4.25 -2.75
C TRP A 215 -14.47 -3.43 -1.71
N ASN A 216 -14.67 -2.11 -1.62
CA ASN A 216 -13.91 -1.28 -0.69
C ASN A 216 -14.18 -1.66 0.76
N ASP A 217 -15.46 -1.80 1.14
CA ASP A 217 -15.87 -1.94 2.55
C ASP A 217 -16.47 -3.33 2.85
N VAL A 218 -15.95 -4.38 2.19
CA VAL A 218 -16.39 -5.78 2.42
C VAL A 218 -15.79 -6.34 3.71
N LEU A 219 -14.49 -6.11 3.94
CA LEU A 219 -13.79 -6.65 5.10
C LEU A 219 -13.71 -5.59 6.22
N PRO A 220 -13.90 -5.99 7.49
CA PRO A 220 -13.62 -5.12 8.61
C PRO A 220 -12.15 -4.67 8.62
N ARG A 221 -11.88 -3.43 9.06
CA ARG A 221 -10.54 -2.83 9.04
C ARG A 221 -9.95 -2.65 10.43
N ALA A 222 -8.66 -2.95 10.58
CA ALA A 222 -7.90 -2.78 11.81
C ALA A 222 -6.49 -2.22 11.56
N ARG A 223 -5.85 -1.61 12.56
CA ARG A 223 -4.44 -1.17 12.43
C ARG A 223 -3.47 -2.35 12.39
N LYS A 224 -3.81 -3.43 13.10
CA LYS A 224 -3.13 -4.72 13.10
C LYS A 224 -4.16 -5.74 12.66
N VAL A 225 -3.94 -6.40 11.54
CA VAL A 225 -4.92 -7.33 10.95
C VAL A 225 -4.81 -8.69 11.63
N GLU A 226 -5.91 -9.16 12.21
CA GLU A 226 -6.01 -10.53 12.69
C GLU A 226 -6.61 -11.39 11.57
N TRP A 227 -5.98 -12.52 11.27
CA TRP A 227 -6.46 -13.37 10.18
C TRP A 227 -6.22 -14.85 10.45
N GLU A 228 -7.09 -15.66 9.90
CA GLU A 228 -7.17 -17.10 10.13
C GLU A 228 -7.11 -17.86 8.82
N PHE A 229 -6.46 -19.02 8.85
CA PHE A 229 -6.49 -19.96 7.75
C PHE A 229 -6.94 -21.34 8.24
N TRP A 230 -8.14 -21.72 7.82
CA TRP A 230 -8.74 -23.03 8.06
C TRP A 230 -8.31 -23.96 6.94
N THR A 231 -7.59 -25.02 7.29
CA THR A 231 -7.00 -25.99 6.35
C THR A 231 -7.01 -27.41 6.94
N ASN A 232 -6.46 -28.37 6.22
CA ASN A 232 -6.16 -29.71 6.74
C ASN A 232 -4.71 -30.11 6.38
N SER A 233 -4.17 -31.10 7.09
CA SER A 233 -2.89 -31.72 6.75
C SER A 233 -3.04 -32.88 5.75
N ASN A 234 -4.19 -33.06 5.10
CA ASN A 234 -4.40 -34.15 4.13
C ASN A 234 -3.49 -33.93 2.90
N ASP A 235 -2.96 -35.04 2.38
CA ASP A 235 -2.11 -35.09 1.19
C ASP A 235 -2.82 -35.75 -0.01
N MET A 236 -3.89 -36.53 0.24
CA MET A 236 -4.53 -37.39 -0.78
C MET A 236 -5.86 -36.84 -1.31
N CYS A 237 -6.06 -35.51 -1.31
CA CYS A 237 -7.24 -34.87 -1.90
C CYS A 237 -7.01 -34.30 -3.31
N GLY A 238 -6.01 -34.84 -4.02
CA GLY A 238 -5.66 -34.45 -5.38
C GLY A 238 -5.35 -32.96 -5.50
N ALA A 239 -5.91 -32.32 -6.52
CA ALA A 239 -5.53 -30.97 -6.87
C ALA A 239 -5.95 -29.92 -5.80
N VAL A 240 -7.01 -30.18 -5.02
CA VAL A 240 -7.42 -29.31 -3.89
C VAL A 240 -6.30 -29.21 -2.84
N CYS A 241 -5.63 -30.32 -2.56
CA CYS A 241 -4.48 -30.39 -1.67
C CYS A 241 -3.29 -29.64 -2.29
N ASP A 242 -3.05 -29.82 -3.59
CA ASP A 242 -1.96 -29.16 -4.30
C ASP A 242 -2.05 -27.62 -4.25
N VAL A 243 -3.25 -27.04 -4.44
CA VAL A 243 -3.44 -25.58 -4.35
C VAL A 243 -3.21 -25.05 -2.94
N GLN A 244 -3.63 -25.78 -1.90
CA GLN A 244 -3.35 -25.39 -0.52
C GLN A 244 -1.86 -25.44 -0.21
N LYS A 245 -1.15 -26.49 -0.64
CA LYS A 245 0.30 -26.61 -0.46
C LYS A 245 1.07 -25.54 -1.23
N GLU A 246 0.69 -25.28 -2.48
CA GLU A 246 1.26 -24.21 -3.30
C GLU A 246 1.09 -22.85 -2.60
N PHE A 247 -0.12 -22.55 -2.11
CA PHE A 247 -0.37 -21.33 -1.34
C PHE A 247 0.47 -21.25 -0.06
N ILE A 248 0.48 -22.29 0.78
CA ILE A 248 1.26 -22.31 2.03
C ILE A 248 2.74 -22.04 1.74
N LYS A 249 3.29 -22.69 0.72
CA LYS A 249 4.68 -22.53 0.28
C LYS A 249 4.98 -21.12 -0.23
N GLU A 250 4.15 -20.59 -1.11
CA GLU A 250 4.33 -19.26 -1.70
C GLU A 250 4.18 -18.14 -0.66
N PHE A 251 3.38 -18.35 0.39
CA PHE A 251 3.10 -17.35 1.42
C PHE A 251 4.20 -17.24 2.49
N VAL A 252 5.10 -18.23 2.62
CA VAL A 252 6.20 -18.22 3.61
C VAL A 252 6.98 -16.90 3.66
N PRO A 253 7.46 -16.32 2.53
CA PRO A 253 8.29 -15.11 2.58
C PRO A 253 7.53 -13.89 3.10
N VAL A 254 6.25 -13.74 2.74
CA VAL A 254 5.43 -12.61 3.19
C VAL A 254 4.94 -12.80 4.62
N ALA A 255 4.66 -14.05 5.04
CA ALA A 255 4.33 -14.36 6.43
C ALA A 255 5.45 -13.91 7.38
N ARG A 256 6.74 -14.15 7.03
CA ARG A 256 7.89 -13.66 7.81
C ARG A 256 7.94 -12.14 7.96
N GLU A 257 7.46 -11.40 6.97
CA GLU A 257 7.46 -9.93 7.00
C GLU A 257 6.27 -9.37 7.78
N LEU A 258 5.09 -9.99 7.62
CA LEU A 258 3.84 -9.51 8.20
C LEU A 258 3.69 -9.93 9.68
N GLU A 259 4.02 -11.18 9.99
CA GLU A 259 3.72 -11.78 11.28
C GLU A 259 4.59 -11.18 12.40
N GLY A 260 3.93 -10.87 13.52
CA GLY A 260 4.54 -10.22 14.68
C GLY A 260 4.25 -8.72 14.72
N ASN A 261 4.56 -7.99 13.65
CA ASN A 261 4.46 -6.52 13.63
C ASN A 261 3.16 -5.99 13.02
N TRP A 262 2.69 -6.58 11.92
CA TRP A 262 1.58 -6.04 11.11
C TRP A 262 0.32 -6.88 11.20
N THR A 263 0.49 -8.20 11.28
CA THR A 263 -0.61 -9.16 11.34
C THR A 263 -0.51 -10.04 12.57
N ARG A 264 -1.62 -10.72 12.87
CA ARG A 264 -1.69 -11.83 13.81
C ARG A 264 -2.40 -12.99 13.11
N PHE A 265 -1.61 -13.90 12.57
CA PHE A 265 -2.08 -15.13 11.96
C PHE A 265 -2.45 -16.18 12.99
N THR A 266 -3.43 -17.03 12.69
CA THR A 266 -3.68 -18.29 13.41
C THR A 266 -4.14 -19.38 12.42
N PRO A 267 -3.45 -20.53 12.32
CA PRO A 267 -3.93 -21.68 11.56
C PRO A 267 -4.98 -22.44 12.36
N HIS A 268 -5.98 -22.95 11.65
CA HIS A 268 -7.07 -23.73 12.21
C HIS A 268 -7.34 -25.00 11.40
N TYR A 269 -7.87 -26.00 12.08
CA TYR A 269 -8.19 -27.30 11.49
C TYR A 269 -9.61 -27.70 11.87
N ILE A 270 -10.38 -28.16 10.89
CA ILE A 270 -11.72 -28.68 11.16
C ILE A 270 -11.59 -30.00 11.94
N VAL A 271 -12.40 -30.12 12.99
CA VAL A 271 -12.48 -31.30 13.83
C VAL A 271 -13.88 -31.88 13.75
N TRP A 272 -13.96 -33.15 13.39
CA TRP A 272 -15.21 -33.90 13.37
C TRP A 272 -15.36 -34.69 14.68
N VAL A 273 -16.58 -35.07 15.00
CA VAL A 273 -16.89 -35.83 16.21
C VAL A 273 -17.65 -37.08 15.82
N CYS A 274 -17.22 -38.21 16.35
CA CYS A 274 -17.97 -39.46 16.24
C CYS A 274 -19.03 -39.49 17.35
N PRO A 275 -20.33 -39.65 17.01
CA PRO A 275 -21.39 -39.67 18.01
C PRO A 275 -21.18 -40.81 19.01
N GLU A 276 -21.56 -40.57 20.27
CA GLU A 276 -21.30 -41.51 21.37
C GLU A 276 -21.77 -42.94 21.10
N SER A 277 -22.91 -43.10 20.40
CA SER A 277 -23.46 -44.41 20.02
C SER A 277 -22.61 -45.21 19.04
N TYR A 278 -21.69 -44.56 18.31
CA TYR A 278 -20.85 -45.17 17.29
C TYR A 278 -19.37 -45.25 17.69
N ARG A 279 -18.99 -44.80 18.89
CA ARG A 279 -17.59 -44.80 19.35
C ARG A 279 -16.92 -46.17 19.39
N SER A 280 -17.70 -47.22 19.53
CA SER A 280 -17.22 -48.61 19.52
C SER A 280 -17.13 -49.22 18.12
N SER A 281 -17.52 -48.52 17.06
CA SER A 281 -17.45 -49.04 15.69
C SER A 281 -16.02 -48.97 15.15
N ASP A 282 -15.67 -49.90 14.27
CA ASP A 282 -14.33 -49.96 13.67
C ASP A 282 -14.04 -48.71 12.84
N GLU A 283 -15.06 -48.15 12.17
CA GLU A 283 -14.95 -46.91 11.41
C GLU A 283 -14.63 -45.71 12.32
N CYS A 284 -15.27 -45.64 13.48
CA CYS A 284 -14.97 -44.56 14.42
C CYS A 284 -13.56 -44.70 15.02
N GLN A 285 -13.18 -45.92 15.39
CA GLN A 285 -11.86 -46.19 15.98
C GLN A 285 -10.71 -45.97 14.99
N SER A 286 -10.93 -46.22 13.70
CA SER A 286 -9.93 -45.98 12.66
C SER A 286 -9.78 -44.50 12.32
N GLN A 287 -10.85 -43.69 12.42
CA GLN A 287 -10.84 -42.29 11.96
C GLN A 287 -10.61 -41.26 13.07
N CYS A 288 -10.54 -41.67 14.34
CA CYS A 288 -10.55 -40.77 15.49
C CYS A 288 -9.43 -41.01 16.51
N ILE A 289 -9.14 -39.97 17.28
CA ILE A 289 -8.35 -40.01 18.52
C ILE A 289 -9.25 -39.71 19.74
N HIS A 290 -8.71 -39.90 20.95
CA HIS A 290 -9.42 -39.67 22.21
C HIS A 290 -10.80 -40.36 22.26
N ASN A 291 -10.84 -41.64 21.89
CA ASN A 291 -12.05 -42.48 21.91
C ASN A 291 -13.24 -41.89 21.12
N GLY A 292 -12.99 -41.36 19.91
CA GLY A 292 -14.04 -40.83 19.04
C GLY A 292 -14.42 -39.37 19.28
N ARG A 293 -13.73 -38.66 20.21
CA ARG A 293 -14.00 -37.24 20.47
C ARG A 293 -13.55 -36.34 19.32
N TYR A 294 -12.43 -36.67 18.68
CA TYR A 294 -11.85 -35.86 17.61
C TYR A 294 -11.47 -36.73 16.42
N CYS A 295 -11.99 -36.39 15.26
CA CYS A 295 -11.93 -37.21 14.06
C CYS A 295 -11.66 -36.34 12.83
N THR A 296 -11.21 -36.99 11.77
CA THR A 296 -11.16 -36.42 10.42
C THR A 296 -11.71 -37.46 9.44
N PRO A 297 -12.30 -37.08 8.30
CA PRO A 297 -12.61 -38.03 7.24
C PRO A 297 -11.33 -38.70 6.74
N ASP A 298 -11.54 -39.88 6.18
CA ASP A 298 -10.48 -40.66 5.57
C ASP A 298 -9.84 -39.89 4.38
N PRO A 299 -8.50 -39.89 4.24
CA PRO A 299 -7.81 -39.01 3.31
C PRO A 299 -8.12 -39.28 1.83
N ASP A 300 -8.33 -40.54 1.46
CA ASP A 300 -8.64 -40.99 0.09
C ASP A 300 -10.01 -41.68 -0.03
N GLY A 301 -10.69 -41.88 1.11
CA GLY A 301 -12.02 -42.49 1.17
C GLY A 301 -12.00 -44.00 1.25
N ASP A 302 -10.84 -44.64 1.38
CA ASP A 302 -10.68 -46.08 1.57
C ASP A 302 -10.39 -46.41 3.04
N LEU A 303 -11.47 -46.66 3.80
CA LEU A 303 -11.38 -47.02 5.22
C LEU A 303 -10.59 -48.32 5.51
N LEU A 304 -10.24 -49.11 4.49
CA LEU A 304 -9.59 -50.41 4.65
C LEU A 304 -8.08 -50.40 4.34
N ALA A 305 -7.56 -49.34 3.73
CA ALA A 305 -6.19 -49.27 3.28
C ALA A 305 -5.59 -47.86 3.38
N GLY A 306 -4.27 -47.78 3.43
CA GLY A 306 -3.58 -46.49 3.48
C GLY A 306 -3.62 -45.82 4.86
N TYR A 307 -3.56 -44.50 4.84
CA TYR A 307 -3.64 -43.67 6.04
C TYR A 307 -5.09 -43.40 6.40
N SER A 308 -5.36 -43.25 7.69
CA SER A 308 -6.70 -43.04 8.20
C SER A 308 -6.91 -41.60 8.65
N GLY A 309 -8.16 -41.21 8.87
CA GLY A 309 -8.52 -39.92 9.48
C GLY A 309 -7.88 -39.71 10.87
N LYS A 310 -7.52 -40.79 11.57
CA LYS A 310 -6.76 -40.74 12.82
C LYS A 310 -5.35 -40.20 12.61
N ASP A 311 -4.68 -40.57 11.54
CA ASP A 311 -3.34 -40.06 11.21
C ASP A 311 -3.39 -38.57 10.88
N ILE A 312 -4.44 -38.13 10.18
CA ILE A 312 -4.66 -36.72 9.84
C ILE A 312 -4.95 -35.88 11.10
N VAL A 313 -5.86 -36.31 11.98
CA VAL A 313 -6.18 -35.54 13.20
C VAL A 313 -4.97 -35.44 14.13
N GLN A 314 -4.12 -36.46 14.17
CA GLN A 314 -2.85 -36.41 14.91
C GLN A 314 -1.88 -35.39 14.32
N GLU A 315 -1.74 -35.34 12.99
CA GLU A 315 -0.89 -34.34 12.34
C GLU A 315 -1.47 -32.91 12.44
N ASN A 316 -2.78 -32.74 12.30
CA ASN A 316 -3.45 -31.46 12.57
C ASN A 316 -3.14 -30.97 13.99
N LEU A 317 -3.28 -31.84 15.00
CA LEU A 317 -2.93 -31.51 16.40
C LEU A 317 -1.45 -31.17 16.54
N ARG A 318 -0.56 -31.90 15.86
CA ARG A 318 0.88 -31.61 15.86
C ARG A 318 1.18 -30.24 15.28
N GLN A 319 0.56 -29.87 14.16
CA GLN A 319 0.72 -28.55 13.55
C GLN A 319 0.18 -27.42 14.42
N LEU A 320 -0.96 -27.63 15.11
CA LEU A 320 -1.46 -26.70 16.13
C LEU A 320 -0.44 -26.52 17.26
N CYS A 321 0.18 -27.60 17.72
CA CYS A 321 1.23 -27.54 18.74
C CYS A 321 2.50 -26.83 18.26
N VAL A 322 2.94 -27.08 17.03
CA VAL A 322 4.05 -26.35 16.39
C VAL A 322 3.75 -24.86 16.36
N PHE A 323 2.55 -24.47 15.92
CA PHE A 323 2.13 -23.07 15.89
C PHE A 323 2.12 -22.45 17.29
N LYS A 324 1.52 -23.12 18.28
CA LYS A 324 1.49 -22.65 19.67
C LYS A 324 2.90 -22.36 20.20
N LEU A 325 3.81 -23.32 20.05
CA LEU A 325 5.19 -23.19 20.54
C LEU A 325 5.97 -22.11 19.78
N ALA A 326 5.78 -22.00 18.46
CA ALA A 326 6.37 -20.96 17.64
C ALA A 326 5.88 -19.56 18.06
N ASN A 327 4.58 -19.43 18.33
CA ASN A 327 3.98 -18.17 18.76
C ASN A 327 4.44 -17.74 20.17
N GLU A 328 4.50 -18.67 21.13
CA GLU A 328 5.05 -18.42 22.48
C GLU A 328 6.52 -17.97 22.44
N SER A 329 7.25 -18.33 21.38
CA SER A 329 8.66 -18.00 21.16
C SER A 329 8.87 -16.74 20.32
N GLY A 330 7.80 -16.06 19.90
CA GLY A 330 7.86 -14.84 19.09
C GLY A 330 8.23 -15.06 17.62
N VAL A 331 8.15 -16.30 17.12
CA VAL A 331 8.46 -16.68 15.73
C VAL A 331 7.30 -17.42 15.04
N PRO A 332 6.06 -16.88 15.07
CA PRO A 332 4.86 -17.58 14.59
C PRO A 332 4.92 -18.04 13.13
N TRP A 333 5.76 -17.41 12.29
CA TRP A 333 5.97 -17.83 10.90
C TRP A 333 6.60 -19.22 10.75
N LYS A 334 7.17 -19.80 11.83
CA LYS A 334 7.72 -21.16 11.81
C LYS A 334 6.68 -22.24 11.49
N TRP A 335 5.39 -21.99 11.74
CA TRP A 335 4.33 -22.88 11.28
C TRP A 335 4.30 -22.99 9.75
N TRP A 336 4.42 -21.89 9.01
CA TRP A 336 4.44 -21.91 7.53
C TRP A 336 5.61 -22.71 6.99
N GLU A 337 6.80 -22.56 7.60
CA GLU A 337 7.99 -23.34 7.26
C GLU A 337 7.81 -24.83 7.55
N TYR A 338 7.22 -25.16 8.71
CA TYR A 338 6.93 -26.54 9.10
C TYR A 338 5.92 -27.18 8.16
N SER A 339 4.76 -26.57 7.94
CA SER A 339 3.71 -27.13 7.07
C SER A 339 4.18 -27.25 5.63
N THR A 340 5.00 -26.31 5.14
CA THR A 340 5.64 -26.42 3.80
C THR A 340 6.56 -27.63 3.74
N LYS A 341 7.54 -27.74 4.65
CA LYS A 341 8.50 -28.85 4.64
C LYS A 341 7.83 -30.20 4.88
N PHE A 342 6.86 -30.26 5.78
CA PHE A 342 6.07 -31.46 6.04
C PHE A 342 5.33 -31.89 4.77
N GLY A 343 4.62 -30.98 4.10
CA GLY A 343 3.92 -31.29 2.85
C GLY A 343 4.82 -31.68 1.67
N GLU A 344 6.10 -31.30 1.71
CA GLU A 344 7.11 -31.67 0.70
C GLU A 344 7.80 -33.02 1.00
N GLN A 345 8.02 -33.35 2.27
CA GLN A 345 8.83 -34.51 2.69
C GLN A 345 8.00 -35.68 3.25
N CYS A 346 6.90 -35.41 3.97
CA CYS A 346 6.14 -36.41 4.71
C CYS A 346 4.91 -36.86 3.93
N LYS A 347 5.13 -37.32 2.71
CA LYS A 347 4.03 -37.65 1.79
C LYS A 347 3.38 -38.98 2.11
N MET A 348 2.06 -39.06 1.93
CA MET A 348 1.29 -40.30 2.08
C MET A 348 1.68 -41.33 1.00
N VAL A 349 1.87 -40.87 -0.25
CA VAL A 349 2.29 -41.74 -1.37
C VAL A 349 3.65 -42.40 -1.15
N ASP A 350 4.53 -41.79 -0.35
CA ASP A 350 5.86 -42.30 -0.02
C ASP A 350 5.86 -43.11 1.29
N ASN A 351 4.70 -43.32 1.92
CA ASN A 351 4.52 -43.90 3.26
C ASN A 351 5.32 -43.16 4.35
N GLN A 352 5.50 -41.85 4.20
CA GLN A 352 6.25 -41.01 5.14
C GLN A 352 5.34 -40.09 5.97
N TYR A 353 4.02 -40.25 5.90
CA TYR A 353 3.07 -39.46 6.69
C TYR A 353 2.99 -40.02 8.13
N ASN A 354 4.00 -39.73 8.95
CA ASN A 354 4.09 -40.28 10.30
C ASN A 354 4.87 -39.36 11.27
N GLU A 355 4.85 -39.72 12.56
CA GLU A 355 5.52 -38.97 13.61
C GLU A 355 7.05 -38.85 13.39
N GLU A 356 7.71 -39.89 12.89
CA GLU A 356 9.16 -39.87 12.65
C GLU A 356 9.53 -38.80 11.61
N CYS A 357 8.78 -38.74 10.51
CA CYS A 357 8.99 -37.71 9.51
C CYS A 357 8.70 -36.31 10.05
N ALA A 358 7.60 -36.16 10.79
CA ALA A 358 7.22 -34.89 11.42
C ALA A 358 8.32 -34.34 12.37
N GLU A 359 8.89 -35.21 13.21
CA GLU A 359 9.98 -34.83 14.12
C GLU A 359 11.28 -34.51 13.39
N ARG A 360 11.59 -35.22 12.30
CA ARG A 360 12.72 -34.89 11.43
C ARG A 360 12.56 -33.49 10.84
N VAL A 361 11.39 -33.17 10.30
CA VAL A 361 11.08 -31.82 9.77
C VAL A 361 11.21 -30.75 10.86
N PHE A 362 10.70 -31.01 12.06
CA PHE A 362 10.83 -30.09 13.20
C PHE A 362 12.31 -29.81 13.54
N ASN A 363 13.15 -30.84 13.55
CA ASN A 363 14.59 -30.71 13.81
C ASN A 363 15.33 -29.96 12.69
N GLU A 364 15.00 -30.23 11.42
CA GLU A 364 15.58 -29.53 10.27
C GLU A 364 15.26 -28.03 10.25
N LEU A 365 14.18 -27.60 10.90
CA LEU A 365 13.80 -26.20 11.06
C LEU A 365 14.41 -25.55 12.31
N GLU A 366 15.45 -26.21 12.84
CA GLU A 366 16.16 -25.83 14.05
C GLU A 366 15.19 -25.69 15.23
N GLY A 367 14.23 -26.61 15.35
CA GLY A 367 13.18 -26.60 16.37
C GLY A 367 13.68 -26.38 17.80
N ASN A 368 14.92 -26.77 18.10
CA ASN A 368 15.58 -26.58 19.39
C ASN A 368 16.01 -25.12 19.68
N THR A 369 16.02 -24.24 18.68
CA THR A 369 16.37 -22.80 18.84
C THR A 369 15.20 -21.98 19.39
N TRP A 370 13.96 -22.42 19.14
CA TRP A 370 12.75 -21.75 19.61
C TRP A 370 11.91 -22.64 20.54
N SER A 371 12.04 -23.97 20.49
CA SER A 371 11.31 -24.90 21.35
C SER A 371 12.11 -26.18 21.61
N SER A 372 11.46 -27.35 21.73
CA SER A 372 12.09 -28.66 21.77
C SER A 372 11.08 -29.76 21.42
N LEU A 373 11.58 -30.92 20.96
CA LEU A 373 10.74 -32.11 20.72
C LEU A 373 9.99 -32.55 22.00
N ALA A 374 10.62 -32.41 23.17
CA ALA A 374 9.96 -32.74 24.44
C ALA A 374 8.73 -31.86 24.70
N LYS A 375 8.83 -30.55 24.42
CA LYS A 375 7.68 -29.63 24.51
C LYS A 375 6.62 -29.93 23.45
N LEU A 376 7.03 -30.29 22.23
CA LEU A 376 6.11 -30.67 21.16
C LEU A 376 5.30 -31.91 21.54
N ARG A 377 5.97 -32.99 21.95
CA ARG A 377 5.31 -34.22 22.42
C ARG A 377 4.42 -33.97 23.63
N ALA A 378 4.87 -33.15 24.59
CA ALA A 378 4.06 -32.78 25.74
C ALA A 378 2.81 -31.97 25.37
N CYS A 379 2.88 -31.15 24.32
CA CYS A 379 1.73 -30.41 23.80
C CYS A 379 0.70 -31.34 23.14
N ILE A 380 1.16 -32.32 22.36
CA ILE A 380 0.29 -33.32 21.71
C ILE A 380 -0.39 -34.19 22.77
N GLY A 381 0.37 -34.65 23.77
CA GLY A 381 -0.13 -35.47 24.86
C GLY A 381 -0.47 -36.91 24.45
N ASP A 382 -1.24 -37.59 25.28
CA ASP A 382 -1.71 -38.95 25.01
C ASP A 382 -2.98 -38.94 24.17
N VAL A 383 -2.83 -39.21 22.87
CA VAL A 383 -3.92 -39.26 21.88
C VAL A 383 -4.83 -40.48 22.03
N ALA A 384 -4.45 -41.47 22.83
CA ALA A 384 -5.27 -42.65 23.10
C ALA A 384 -6.17 -42.47 24.34
N ALA A 385 -5.90 -41.48 25.18
CA ALA A 385 -6.67 -41.22 26.39
C ALA A 385 -8.11 -40.77 26.09
N ASP A 386 -9.10 -41.29 26.81
CA ASP A 386 -10.47 -40.77 26.76
C ASP A 386 -10.61 -39.51 27.64
N ALA A 387 -10.03 -38.41 27.17
CA ALA A 387 -9.99 -37.13 27.86
C ALA A 387 -10.05 -35.98 26.86
N ASP A 388 -10.46 -34.81 27.33
CA ASP A 388 -10.54 -33.61 26.48
C ASP A 388 -9.14 -33.07 26.17
N ASN A 389 -8.91 -32.70 24.91
CA ASN A 389 -7.72 -32.00 24.46
C ASN A 389 -8.03 -30.51 24.30
N ALA A 390 -7.38 -29.66 25.10
CA ALA A 390 -7.69 -28.23 25.14
C ALA A 390 -7.52 -27.49 23.79
N LEU A 391 -6.61 -27.95 22.92
CA LEU A 391 -6.44 -27.35 21.59
C LEU A 391 -7.60 -27.74 20.67
N LEU A 392 -7.96 -29.01 20.62
CA LEU A 392 -9.05 -29.50 19.76
C LEU A 392 -10.43 -29.00 20.23
N GLU A 393 -10.64 -28.84 21.54
CA GLU A 393 -11.83 -28.16 22.07
C GLU A 393 -11.91 -26.70 21.63
N SER A 394 -10.76 -26.00 21.60
CA SER A 394 -10.69 -24.63 21.10
C SER A 394 -11.02 -24.56 19.60
N GLU A 395 -10.50 -25.51 18.80
CA GLU A 395 -10.82 -25.62 17.38
C GLU A 395 -12.32 -25.83 17.15
N MET A 396 -12.94 -26.83 17.80
CA MET A 396 -14.38 -27.08 17.66
C MET A 396 -15.23 -25.86 18.06
N LYS A 397 -14.83 -25.15 19.13
CA LYS A 397 -15.52 -23.93 19.56
C LYS A 397 -15.41 -22.82 18.52
N ARG A 398 -14.22 -22.61 17.95
CA ARG A 398 -13.99 -21.58 16.91
C ARG A 398 -14.67 -21.96 15.59
N GLN A 399 -14.71 -23.25 15.27
CA GLN A 399 -15.36 -23.82 14.09
C GLN A 399 -16.86 -23.54 14.09
N ARG A 400 -17.57 -23.82 15.20
CA ARG A 400 -19.00 -23.50 15.35
C ARG A 400 -19.30 -22.01 15.20
N GLY A 401 -18.32 -21.17 15.53
CA GLY A 401 -18.43 -19.72 15.47
C GLY A 401 -19.54 -19.16 16.35
N ASN A 402 -20.03 -17.98 15.99
CA ASN A 402 -21.16 -17.31 16.65
C ASN A 402 -22.08 -16.65 15.61
N SER A 403 -22.99 -15.78 16.04
CA SER A 403 -23.92 -15.07 15.15
C SER A 403 -23.25 -14.22 14.09
N ASP A 404 -22.02 -13.76 14.34
CA ASP A 404 -21.33 -12.75 13.56
C ASP A 404 -20.30 -13.39 12.62
N THR A 405 -19.60 -14.44 13.09
CA THR A 405 -18.56 -15.14 12.31
C THR A 405 -19.11 -16.29 11.47
N GLY A 406 -20.24 -16.88 11.89
CA GLY A 406 -20.81 -18.09 11.31
C GLY A 406 -19.97 -19.35 11.58
N GLU A 407 -20.50 -20.50 11.17
CA GLU A 407 -19.79 -21.77 11.26
C GLU A 407 -18.81 -21.97 10.08
N VAL A 408 -17.67 -22.62 10.32
CA VAL A 408 -16.75 -23.10 9.29
C VAL A 408 -16.98 -24.58 9.06
N TYR A 409 -17.42 -24.95 7.86
CA TYR A 409 -17.61 -26.35 7.47
C TYR A 409 -17.00 -26.69 6.11
N ILE A 410 -16.41 -25.71 5.40
CA ILE A 410 -15.76 -25.89 4.08
C ILE A 410 -14.29 -25.50 4.20
N LEU A 411 -13.41 -26.28 3.57
CA LEU A 411 -11.98 -26.00 3.46
C LEU A 411 -11.58 -25.76 2.00
N PRO A 412 -10.58 -24.90 1.74
CA PRO A 412 -9.98 -23.96 2.68
C PRO A 412 -10.93 -22.80 3.00
N THR A 413 -10.86 -22.25 4.21
CA THR A 413 -11.55 -21.00 4.59
C THR A 413 -10.56 -20.00 5.18
N ILE A 414 -10.66 -18.73 4.78
CA ILE A 414 -9.85 -17.64 5.35
C ILE A 414 -10.79 -16.64 6.02
N ARG A 415 -10.43 -16.14 7.20
CA ARG A 415 -11.10 -15.01 7.85
C ARG A 415 -10.12 -13.88 8.08
N ILE A 416 -10.54 -12.64 7.85
CA ILE A 416 -9.74 -11.43 8.02
C ILE A 416 -10.57 -10.47 8.87
N ASN A 417 -10.08 -10.16 10.07
CA ASN A 417 -10.79 -9.41 11.10
C ASN A 417 -12.22 -9.94 11.31
N ASP A 418 -12.35 -11.27 11.47
CA ASP A 418 -13.61 -12.03 11.58
C ASP A 418 -14.52 -12.05 10.33
N GLY A 419 -14.25 -11.24 9.29
CA GLY A 419 -14.95 -11.30 8.00
C GLY A 419 -14.45 -12.45 7.12
N GLN A 420 -15.32 -13.14 6.39
CA GLN A 420 -14.92 -14.28 5.56
C GLN A 420 -14.32 -13.81 4.23
N TYR A 421 -13.15 -14.32 3.88
CA TYR A 421 -12.59 -14.11 2.55
C TYR A 421 -13.28 -15.02 1.54
N ARG A 422 -13.77 -14.40 0.48
CA ARG A 422 -14.27 -15.07 -0.74
C ARG A 422 -13.33 -14.74 -1.90
N GLY A 423 -12.91 -15.76 -2.66
CA GLY A 423 -12.00 -15.64 -3.80
C GLY A 423 -11.11 -16.88 -3.91
N LYS A 424 -10.33 -16.99 -4.99
CA LYS A 424 -9.40 -18.11 -5.15
C LYS A 424 -8.30 -18.10 -4.09
N LEU A 425 -7.85 -19.28 -3.68
CA LEU A 425 -6.67 -19.42 -2.80
C LEU A 425 -5.40 -19.22 -3.63
N SER A 426 -4.77 -18.06 -3.53
CA SER A 426 -3.49 -17.76 -4.17
C SER A 426 -2.79 -16.63 -3.43
N TYR A 427 -1.45 -16.58 -3.52
CA TYR A 427 -0.63 -15.56 -2.86
C TYR A 427 -1.15 -14.13 -3.10
N THR A 428 -1.39 -13.76 -4.37
CA THR A 428 -1.75 -12.39 -4.74
C THR A 428 -3.13 -11.97 -4.22
N GLU A 429 -4.14 -12.84 -4.33
CA GLU A 429 -5.51 -12.48 -3.96
C GLU A 429 -5.71 -12.46 -2.44
N VAL A 430 -5.10 -13.40 -1.71
CA VAL A 430 -5.15 -13.42 -0.24
C VAL A 430 -4.36 -12.25 0.34
N LEU A 431 -3.17 -11.96 -0.18
CA LEU A 431 -2.40 -10.79 0.26
C LEU A 431 -3.17 -9.49 -0.02
N ARG A 432 -3.86 -9.38 -1.17
CA ARG A 432 -4.75 -8.25 -1.45
C ARG A 432 -5.85 -8.13 -0.40
N ALA A 433 -6.52 -9.22 -0.04
CA ALA A 433 -7.57 -9.20 0.96
C ALA A 433 -7.05 -8.80 2.36
N ILE A 434 -5.91 -9.35 2.79
CA ILE A 434 -5.27 -8.99 4.06
C ILE A 434 -4.93 -7.49 4.07
N CYS A 435 -4.38 -6.98 2.97
CA CYS A 435 -4.07 -5.56 2.81
C CYS A 435 -5.32 -4.67 2.87
N ALA A 436 -6.46 -5.12 2.33
CA ALA A 436 -7.74 -4.41 2.44
C ALA A 436 -8.32 -4.41 3.86
N GLY A 437 -7.89 -5.36 4.71
CA GLY A 437 -8.23 -5.41 6.13
C GLY A 437 -7.49 -4.38 6.99
N PHE A 438 -6.52 -3.63 6.45
CA PHE A 438 -5.86 -2.56 7.21
C PHE A 438 -6.69 -1.27 7.19
N THR A 439 -6.63 -0.50 8.28
CA THR A 439 -7.04 0.90 8.25
C THR A 439 -6.09 1.70 7.37
N ARG A 440 -6.61 2.72 6.68
CA ARG A 440 -5.81 3.62 5.83
C ARG A 440 -4.53 4.10 6.52
N ASN A 441 -3.41 4.02 5.81
CA ASN A 441 -2.04 4.36 6.24
C ASN A 441 -1.42 3.40 7.27
N ALA A 442 -2.07 2.29 7.61
CA ALA A 442 -1.48 1.23 8.43
C ALA A 442 -0.90 0.08 7.58
N GLU A 443 -1.03 0.15 6.26
CA GLU A 443 -0.60 -0.91 5.35
C GLU A 443 0.94 -1.05 5.31
N PRO A 444 1.48 -2.27 5.47
CA PRO A 444 2.91 -2.52 5.28
C PRO A 444 3.34 -2.39 3.81
N LYS A 445 4.65 -2.23 3.60
CA LYS A 445 5.24 -2.19 2.24
C LYS A 445 4.93 -3.43 1.40
N ALA A 446 4.74 -4.60 2.05
CA ALA A 446 4.27 -5.82 1.40
C ALA A 446 2.99 -5.62 0.58
N CYS A 447 2.08 -4.73 1.01
CA CYS A 447 0.83 -4.44 0.29
C CYS A 447 1.04 -3.76 -1.06
N MET A 448 2.21 -3.20 -1.33
CA MET A 448 2.54 -2.64 -2.64
C MET A 448 3.01 -3.70 -3.65
N ARG A 449 3.18 -4.97 -3.23
CA ARG A 449 3.63 -6.07 -4.11
C ARG A 449 2.49 -6.71 -4.90
N VAL A 450 1.25 -6.54 -4.46
CA VAL A 450 0.07 -6.97 -5.22
C VAL A 450 -0.30 -5.90 -6.25
N ALA A 451 -1.04 -6.27 -7.29
CA ALA A 451 -1.49 -5.31 -8.29
C ALA A 451 -2.35 -4.22 -7.64
N VAL A 452 -1.75 -3.04 -7.41
CA VAL A 452 -2.43 -1.85 -6.92
C VAL A 452 -3.11 -1.16 -8.10
N ASP A 453 -4.34 -0.70 -7.90
CA ASP A 453 -5.06 0.04 -8.94
C ASP A 453 -4.33 1.37 -9.20
N ASP A 454 -3.98 1.65 -10.47
CA ASP A 454 -3.22 2.84 -10.87
C ASP A 454 -4.08 4.11 -10.81
N SER A 455 -4.30 4.56 -9.58
CA SER A 455 -5.09 5.73 -9.22
C SER A 455 -4.37 7.05 -9.53
N CYS A 456 -3.10 7.01 -9.90
CA CYS A 456 -2.26 8.16 -10.23
C CYS A 456 -1.98 8.31 -11.73
N ARG A 457 -2.53 7.43 -12.58
CA ARG A 457 -2.48 7.56 -14.03
C ARG A 457 -2.95 8.93 -14.50
N ASP A 458 -2.33 9.50 -15.53
CA ASP A 458 -2.75 10.79 -16.10
C ASP A 458 -4.26 10.81 -16.44
N GLY A 459 -4.95 11.85 -15.98
CA GLY A 459 -6.40 12.01 -16.14
C GLY A 459 -7.26 11.21 -15.16
N SER A 460 -6.68 10.40 -14.26
CA SER A 460 -7.40 9.74 -13.18
C SER A 460 -7.83 10.70 -12.07
N LEU A 461 -8.71 10.23 -11.17
CA LEU A 461 -9.14 10.99 -10.01
C LEU A 461 -7.97 11.35 -9.09
N GLY A 462 -7.04 10.42 -8.82
CA GLY A 462 -5.91 10.70 -7.94
C GLY A 462 -4.93 11.70 -8.54
N HIS A 463 -4.62 11.54 -9.82
CA HIS A 463 -3.79 12.50 -10.55
C HIS A 463 -4.38 13.93 -10.50
N SER A 464 -5.65 14.08 -10.89
CA SER A 464 -6.32 15.39 -10.91
C SER A 464 -6.51 15.98 -9.50
N THR A 465 -6.80 15.15 -8.51
CA THR A 465 -6.97 15.60 -7.12
C THR A 465 -5.67 16.10 -6.53
N CYS A 466 -4.56 15.38 -6.72
CA CYS A 466 -3.26 15.81 -6.21
C CYS A 466 -2.74 17.05 -6.95
N ALA A 467 -2.87 17.10 -8.29
CA ALA A 467 -2.43 18.25 -9.09
C ALA A 467 -3.15 19.55 -8.70
N ALA A 468 -4.41 19.49 -8.25
CA ALA A 468 -5.18 20.67 -7.85
C ALA A 468 -4.82 21.23 -6.45
N ARG A 469 -3.96 20.55 -5.69
CA ARG A 469 -3.61 20.95 -4.32
C ARG A 469 -2.68 22.16 -4.29
N LYS A 470 -2.88 23.05 -3.30
CA LYS A 470 -2.10 24.29 -3.12
C LYS A 470 -1.07 24.20 -1.99
N ASP A 471 -1.10 23.14 -1.19
CA ASP A 471 -0.24 22.95 -0.03
C ASP A 471 1.10 22.25 -0.35
N GLY A 472 1.48 22.20 -1.62
CA GLY A 472 2.72 21.57 -2.10
C GLY A 472 2.65 20.05 -2.24
N LYS A 473 1.59 19.39 -1.74
CA LYS A 473 1.35 17.95 -1.93
C LYS A 473 0.79 17.66 -3.32
N THR A 474 1.51 17.99 -4.39
CA THR A 474 1.00 17.93 -5.77
C THR A 474 1.30 16.61 -6.49
N LYS A 475 2.22 15.79 -5.98
CA LYS A 475 2.57 14.50 -6.58
C LYS A 475 1.64 13.40 -6.07
N CYS A 476 1.02 12.68 -7.00
CA CYS A 476 0.23 11.51 -6.68
C CYS A 476 1.13 10.28 -6.50
N GLN A 477 0.91 9.53 -5.42
CA GLN A 477 1.54 8.24 -5.17
C GLN A 477 0.44 7.18 -5.00
N ASN A 478 0.52 6.11 -5.78
CA ASN A 478 -0.40 4.98 -5.64
C ASN A 478 -0.21 4.34 -4.26
N THR A 479 -1.33 4.04 -3.62
CA THR A 479 -1.40 3.31 -2.35
C THR A 479 -2.31 2.12 -2.53
N PHE A 480 -2.21 1.10 -1.67
CA PHE A 480 -3.09 -0.07 -1.76
C PHE A 480 -4.59 0.28 -1.85
N SER A 481 -5.04 1.25 -1.05
CA SER A 481 -6.43 1.72 -1.02
C SER A 481 -6.74 2.86 -2.03
N GLY A 482 -5.93 3.03 -3.07
CA GLY A 482 -6.10 4.08 -4.08
C GLY A 482 -4.86 4.97 -4.25
N TYR A 483 -4.88 6.18 -3.68
CA TYR A 483 -3.75 7.11 -3.77
C TYR A 483 -3.59 8.00 -2.52
N GLU A 484 -2.37 8.51 -2.36
CA GLU A 484 -2.08 9.67 -1.52
C GLU A 484 -1.39 10.77 -2.32
N CYS A 485 -1.51 12.00 -1.81
CA CYS A 485 -0.80 13.14 -2.37
C CYS A 485 0.41 13.47 -1.48
N VAL A 486 1.61 13.39 -2.06
CA VAL A 486 2.89 13.70 -1.42
C VAL A 486 3.48 14.98 -1.98
N CYS A 487 4.51 15.52 -1.32
CA CYS A 487 5.22 16.71 -1.82
C CYS A 487 5.66 16.49 -3.26
N GLY A 488 5.23 17.37 -4.14
CA GLY A 488 5.57 17.30 -5.55
C GLY A 488 6.87 18.01 -5.90
N PRO A 489 7.21 18.08 -7.19
CA PRO A 489 8.35 18.85 -7.67
C PRO A 489 8.34 20.27 -7.09
N GLY A 490 9.52 20.73 -6.66
CA GLY A 490 9.72 22.02 -6.00
C GLY A 490 9.30 22.10 -4.53
N PHE A 491 8.98 20.96 -3.91
CA PHE A 491 8.68 20.90 -2.48
C PHE A 491 9.44 19.80 -1.76
N ILE A 492 9.84 20.08 -0.51
CA ILE A 492 10.42 19.11 0.42
C ILE A 492 9.52 18.89 1.62
N LEU A 493 9.42 17.64 2.08
CA LEU A 493 8.67 17.29 3.28
C LEU A 493 9.42 17.76 4.54
N HIS A 494 8.74 18.54 5.37
CA HIS A 494 9.20 18.92 6.70
C HIS A 494 8.22 18.40 7.76
N VAL A 495 8.75 17.73 8.78
CA VAL A 495 7.97 17.20 9.90
C VAL A 495 8.27 18.03 11.14
N GLY A 496 7.29 18.78 11.64
CA GLY A 496 7.45 19.61 12.85
C GLY A 496 7.38 18.80 14.15
N GLU A 497 7.65 19.46 15.29
CA GLU A 497 7.72 18.89 16.66
C GLU A 497 6.42 18.27 17.23
N GLY A 498 5.44 17.96 16.39
CA GLY A 498 4.23 17.20 16.74
C GLY A 498 3.81 16.19 15.67
N GLY A 499 4.73 15.80 14.78
CA GLY A 499 4.46 14.87 13.67
C GLY A 499 3.64 15.49 12.52
N LYS A 500 3.40 16.80 12.54
CA LYS A 500 2.69 17.50 11.45
C LYS A 500 3.61 17.66 10.24
N GLU A 501 3.19 17.07 9.13
CA GLU A 501 3.84 17.18 7.84
C GLU A 501 3.46 18.48 7.11
N LYS A 502 4.46 19.16 6.54
CA LYS A 502 4.28 20.31 5.67
C LYS A 502 5.25 20.25 4.49
N CYS A 503 4.77 20.53 3.29
CA CYS A 503 5.64 20.70 2.13
C CYS A 503 6.17 22.14 2.11
N LEU A 504 7.49 22.31 2.12
CA LEU A 504 8.17 23.60 2.04
C LEU A 504 8.65 23.82 0.61
N ASN A 505 8.47 25.03 0.09
CA ASN A 505 8.99 25.41 -1.23
C ASN A 505 10.51 25.33 -1.22
N ILE A 506 11.07 24.65 -2.21
CA ILE A 506 12.50 24.63 -2.48
C ILE A 506 12.79 25.85 -3.36
N ASN A 507 13.95 26.47 -3.17
CA ASN A 507 14.45 27.46 -4.11
C ASN A 507 15.48 26.77 -5.00
N GLU A 508 15.05 26.23 -6.14
CA GLU A 508 15.90 25.43 -7.02
C GLU A 508 17.02 26.27 -7.64
N CYS A 509 16.82 27.58 -7.81
CA CYS A 509 17.85 28.48 -8.33
C CYS A 509 19.07 28.62 -7.40
N VAL A 510 18.92 28.29 -6.11
CA VAL A 510 19.99 28.40 -5.10
C VAL A 510 20.39 27.04 -4.53
N SER A 511 19.45 26.11 -4.37
CA SER A 511 19.72 24.81 -3.73
C SER A 511 20.23 23.73 -4.68
N THR A 512 20.08 23.94 -5.99
CA THR A 512 20.45 22.96 -7.02
C THR A 512 21.79 23.34 -7.62
N GLU A 513 22.65 22.34 -7.87
CA GLU A 513 23.90 22.58 -8.59
C GLU A 513 23.59 23.07 -10.01
N ALA A 514 24.42 23.99 -10.53
CA ALA A 514 24.18 24.59 -11.84
C ALA A 514 24.12 23.56 -12.99
N ALA A 515 24.66 22.35 -12.81
CA ALA A 515 24.60 21.26 -13.79
C ALA A 515 23.21 20.60 -13.88
N ASP A 516 22.38 20.71 -12.85
CA ASP A 516 21.08 20.05 -12.74
C ASP A 516 19.90 20.99 -13.08
N LEU A 517 20.17 22.28 -13.32
CA LEU A 517 19.19 23.24 -13.85
C LEU A 517 19.11 23.15 -15.39
N ASP A 518 17.94 23.51 -15.96
CA ASP A 518 17.80 23.61 -17.42
C ASP A 518 18.93 24.50 -18.00
N PRO A 519 19.62 24.08 -19.07
CA PRO A 519 20.69 24.87 -19.70
C PRO A 519 20.28 26.31 -20.07
N LYS A 520 18.99 26.56 -20.30
CA LYS A 520 18.44 27.91 -20.55
C LYS A 520 18.50 28.83 -19.33
N CYS A 521 18.72 28.30 -18.14
CA CYS A 521 18.89 29.04 -16.90
C CYS A 521 20.38 29.32 -16.55
N THR A 522 21.33 28.63 -17.18
CA THR A 522 22.75 28.57 -16.74
C THR A 522 23.74 29.21 -17.72
N CYS A 523 23.25 29.69 -18.86
CA CYS A 523 23.98 30.49 -19.83
C CYS A 523 24.45 31.87 -19.30
N GLU A 524 25.34 32.52 -20.07
CA GLU A 524 25.96 33.79 -19.70
C GLU A 524 24.94 34.92 -19.50
N ARG A 525 23.92 35.01 -20.37
CA ARG A 525 22.86 36.04 -20.34
C ARG A 525 21.45 35.47 -20.15
N CYS A 526 21.26 34.66 -19.12
CA CYS A 526 19.96 34.21 -18.65
C CYS A 526 19.87 34.27 -17.13
N ALA A 527 18.67 34.13 -16.57
CA ALA A 527 18.47 34.08 -15.13
C ALA A 527 17.49 32.97 -14.76
N CYS A 528 17.78 32.27 -13.67
CA CYS A 528 16.81 31.40 -13.01
C CYS A 528 15.96 32.27 -12.08
N LYS A 529 14.65 32.26 -12.29
CA LYS A 529 13.69 32.96 -11.44
C LYS A 529 12.96 31.94 -10.58
N ASP A 530 13.16 32.04 -9.27
CA ASP A 530 12.47 31.19 -8.31
C ASP A 530 10.96 31.48 -8.31
N THR A 531 10.15 30.43 -8.29
CA THR A 531 8.69 30.51 -8.28
C THR A 531 8.11 29.53 -7.26
N TYR A 532 6.83 29.67 -6.93
CA TYR A 532 6.21 28.73 -6.01
C TYR A 532 5.98 27.38 -6.71
N GLY A 533 6.67 26.34 -6.24
CA GLY A 533 6.62 24.98 -6.77
C GLY A 533 7.52 24.71 -7.97
N GLY A 534 8.53 25.56 -8.22
CA GLY A 534 9.48 25.38 -9.32
C GLY A 534 10.24 26.66 -9.67
N TYR A 535 10.76 26.73 -10.89
CA TYR A 535 11.49 27.91 -11.38
C TYR A 535 11.18 28.21 -12.85
N GLU A 536 11.46 29.44 -13.26
CA GLU A 536 11.32 29.94 -14.63
C GLU A 536 12.68 30.37 -15.18
N CYS A 537 13.03 29.95 -16.41
CA CYS A 537 14.24 30.41 -17.08
C CYS A 537 13.98 31.64 -17.94
N ILE A 538 14.61 32.76 -17.61
CA ILE A 538 14.61 33.97 -18.43
C ILE A 538 15.84 33.93 -19.33
N ALA A 539 15.64 33.66 -20.62
CA ALA A 539 16.72 33.59 -21.62
C ALA A 539 16.90 34.90 -22.40
N ASN A 540 18.08 35.07 -23.01
CA ASN A 540 18.41 36.20 -23.89
C ASN A 540 18.24 37.58 -23.23
N ILE A 541 18.69 37.72 -21.98
CA ILE A 541 18.66 38.99 -21.27
C ILE A 541 19.54 39.98 -22.03
N ARG A 542 18.96 41.13 -22.39
CA ARG A 542 19.62 42.16 -23.21
C ARG A 542 20.91 42.65 -22.54
N ASP A 543 21.92 42.94 -23.36
CA ASP A 543 23.13 43.65 -22.95
C ASP A 543 23.02 45.11 -23.38
N ASP A 544 22.54 45.96 -22.48
CA ASP A 544 22.34 47.37 -22.78
C ASP A 544 23.69 48.09 -22.97
N CYS A 545 24.75 47.63 -22.30
CA CYS A 545 26.08 48.25 -22.38
C CYS A 545 26.80 47.93 -23.69
N ALA A 546 26.50 46.80 -24.33
CA ALA A 546 26.99 46.48 -25.66
C ALA A 546 26.45 47.42 -26.76
N HIS A 547 25.30 48.08 -26.53
CA HIS A 547 24.65 48.98 -27.49
C HIS A 547 24.81 50.44 -27.08
N ASP A 548 25.79 51.13 -27.65
CA ASP A 548 26.10 52.55 -27.38
C ASP A 548 26.22 52.88 -25.88
N TYR A 549 26.70 51.91 -25.09
CA TYR A 549 26.86 52.03 -23.64
C TYR A 549 25.59 52.49 -22.92
N ALA A 550 24.42 52.10 -23.44
CA ALA A 550 23.11 52.49 -22.94
C ALA A 550 22.92 54.02 -22.77
N GLY A 551 23.66 54.84 -23.53
CA GLY A 551 23.65 56.30 -23.39
C GLY A 551 24.42 56.85 -22.19
N CYS A 552 25.13 55.99 -21.43
CA CYS A 552 26.04 56.41 -20.38
C CYS A 552 27.27 57.14 -20.95
N TRP A 553 27.97 57.88 -20.09
CA TRP A 553 29.19 58.60 -20.47
C TRP A 553 30.24 57.67 -21.08
N ARG A 554 30.96 58.15 -22.10
CA ARG A 554 32.15 57.52 -22.67
C ARG A 554 33.22 58.56 -23.00
N GLY A 555 34.48 58.17 -22.92
CA GLY A 555 35.61 59.02 -23.31
C GLY A 555 36.84 58.22 -23.71
N ASP A 556 37.59 58.74 -24.66
CA ASP A 556 38.85 58.17 -25.14
C ASP A 556 40.04 58.87 -24.45
N PHE A 557 40.89 58.08 -23.80
CA PHE A 557 42.06 58.56 -23.09
C PHE A 557 43.32 57.85 -23.57
N LYS A 558 44.45 58.57 -23.57
CA LYS A 558 45.75 57.95 -23.87
C LYS A 558 46.34 57.36 -22.60
N VAL A 559 46.46 56.05 -22.55
CA VAL A 559 47.09 55.30 -21.45
C VAL A 559 48.32 54.60 -22.01
N ASN A 560 49.51 54.90 -21.48
CA ASN A 560 50.78 54.33 -21.96
C ASN A 560 50.99 54.48 -23.49
N GLY A 561 50.60 55.63 -24.04
CA GLY A 561 50.72 55.93 -25.47
C GLY A 561 49.69 55.24 -26.39
N LYS A 562 48.80 54.40 -25.85
CA LYS A 562 47.70 53.77 -26.61
C LYS A 562 46.38 54.45 -26.28
N SER A 563 45.54 54.67 -27.29
CA SER A 563 44.17 55.16 -27.08
C SER A 563 43.32 54.04 -26.48
N GLN A 564 42.68 54.30 -25.36
CA GLN A 564 41.76 53.39 -24.68
C GLN A 564 40.44 54.09 -24.41
N THR A 565 39.32 53.43 -24.72
CA THR A 565 37.97 53.94 -24.47
C THR A 565 37.49 53.48 -23.10
N PHE A 566 36.99 54.42 -22.30
CA PHE A 566 36.33 54.15 -21.02
C PHE A 566 34.86 54.56 -21.12
N HIS A 567 33.98 53.81 -20.46
CA HIS A 567 32.56 54.13 -20.36
C HIS A 567 32.04 53.93 -18.94
N ALA A 568 30.93 54.61 -18.63
CA ALA A 568 30.25 54.52 -17.35
C ALA A 568 29.13 53.46 -17.32
N CYS A 569 28.84 52.79 -18.44
CA CYS A 569 27.83 51.73 -18.43
C CYS A 569 28.32 50.52 -17.62
N LYS A 570 27.64 50.24 -16.52
CA LYS A 570 27.82 49.06 -15.69
C LYS A 570 26.65 48.12 -15.92
N ASP A 571 26.96 46.93 -16.45
CA ASP A 571 25.98 45.87 -16.62
C ASP A 571 25.56 45.32 -15.24
N ASN A 572 24.25 45.27 -15.00
CA ASN A 572 23.66 44.79 -13.76
C ASN A 572 23.17 43.34 -13.87
N ILE A 573 23.57 42.59 -14.91
CA ILE A 573 23.18 41.19 -15.12
C ILE A 573 23.38 40.30 -13.87
N ALA A 574 24.45 40.49 -13.10
CA ALA A 574 24.69 39.74 -11.87
C ALA A 574 23.66 40.06 -10.77
N LEU A 575 23.27 41.34 -10.63
CA LEU A 575 22.24 41.78 -9.69
C LEU A 575 20.86 41.26 -10.12
N TYR A 576 20.57 41.30 -11.42
CA TYR A 576 19.34 40.77 -12.00
C TYR A 576 19.23 39.26 -11.75
N LYS A 577 20.32 38.51 -11.96
CA LYS A 577 20.41 37.07 -11.67
C LYS A 577 20.14 36.74 -10.19
N ASP A 578 20.79 37.43 -9.25
CA ASP A 578 20.56 37.20 -7.81
C ASP A 578 19.12 37.55 -7.39
N ALA A 579 18.58 38.64 -7.91
CA ALA A 579 17.22 39.03 -7.62
C ALA A 579 16.19 38.03 -8.16
N ALA A 580 16.40 37.52 -9.38
CA ALA A 580 15.57 36.48 -9.97
C ALA A 580 15.65 35.19 -9.14
N ALA A 581 16.86 34.77 -8.78
CA ALA A 581 17.07 33.56 -7.97
C ALA A 581 16.41 33.64 -6.60
N ARG A 582 16.15 34.84 -6.07
CA ARG A 582 15.45 35.06 -4.79
C ARG A 582 13.96 35.38 -4.94
N GLY A 583 13.41 35.27 -6.15
CA GLY A 583 12.00 35.57 -6.43
C GLY A 583 11.61 37.04 -6.20
N LYS A 584 12.57 37.97 -6.28
CA LYS A 584 12.28 39.40 -6.13
C LYS A 584 11.60 39.97 -7.38
N PRO A 585 10.78 41.03 -7.27
CA PRO A 585 10.25 41.74 -8.43
C PRO A 585 11.39 42.24 -9.32
N LEU A 586 11.36 41.88 -10.61
CA LEU A 586 12.42 42.20 -11.58
C LEU A 586 12.16 43.51 -12.34
N GLU A 587 10.95 44.05 -12.25
CA GLU A 587 10.50 45.26 -12.95
C GLU A 587 11.27 46.51 -12.51
N ASP A 588 11.74 46.54 -11.26
CA ASP A 588 12.46 47.66 -10.67
C ASP A 588 14.00 47.53 -10.77
N ILE A 589 14.50 46.48 -11.44
CA ILE A 589 15.92 46.19 -11.51
C ILE A 589 16.44 46.54 -12.91
N PRO A 590 17.04 47.73 -13.08
CA PRO A 590 17.53 48.14 -14.38
C PRO A 590 18.69 47.24 -14.82
N LEU A 591 18.68 46.80 -16.09
CA LEU A 591 19.71 45.93 -16.66
C LEU A 591 21.09 46.60 -16.74
N HIS A 592 21.16 47.93 -16.65
CA HIS A 592 22.40 48.68 -16.57
C HIS A 592 22.27 49.84 -15.57
N SER A 593 23.39 50.39 -15.15
CA SER A 593 23.48 51.65 -14.43
C SER A 593 24.64 52.48 -14.96
N CYS A 594 24.50 53.81 -14.98
CA CYS A 594 25.60 54.69 -15.36
C CYS A 594 26.41 55.03 -14.10
N THR A 595 27.56 54.37 -13.92
CA THR A 595 28.49 54.61 -12.81
C THR A 595 29.91 54.77 -13.36
N CYS A 596 30.62 55.82 -12.96
CA CYS A 596 31.99 56.03 -13.43
C CYS A 596 32.91 54.84 -13.08
N PRO A 597 33.82 54.45 -13.98
CA PRO A 597 34.77 53.38 -13.71
C PRO A 597 35.71 53.75 -12.54
N PRO A 598 36.31 52.76 -11.83
CA PRO A 598 36.99 53.00 -10.55
C PRO A 598 38.04 54.13 -10.53
N CYS A 599 38.79 54.30 -11.62
CA CYS A 599 39.83 55.34 -11.79
C CYS A 599 39.29 56.75 -12.08
N PHE A 600 37.98 56.93 -12.12
CA PHE A 600 37.34 58.19 -12.47
C PHE A 600 36.41 58.65 -11.35
N THR A 601 36.27 59.96 -11.21
CA THR A 601 35.32 60.60 -10.31
C THR A 601 34.18 61.15 -11.13
N GLU A 602 32.97 61.00 -10.60
CA GLU A 602 31.77 61.58 -11.18
C GLU A 602 31.79 63.11 -11.05
N TYR A 603 31.56 63.78 -12.17
CA TYR A 603 31.45 65.23 -12.28
C TYR A 603 30.20 65.58 -13.06
N MET A 604 29.35 66.45 -12.52
CA MET A 604 28.11 66.86 -13.17
C MET A 604 28.33 68.12 -13.99
N ASN A 605 28.18 68.01 -15.31
CA ASN A 605 28.34 69.14 -16.24
C ASN A 605 27.00 69.41 -16.94
N ASN A 606 26.38 70.56 -16.64
CA ASN A 606 25.07 70.96 -17.19
C ASN A 606 23.98 69.87 -17.10
N GLY A 607 23.96 69.11 -16.00
CA GLY A 607 22.98 68.04 -15.77
C GLY A 607 23.32 66.70 -16.43
N LYS A 608 24.47 66.57 -17.11
CA LYS A 608 24.97 65.32 -17.67
C LYS A 608 26.17 64.83 -16.85
N MET A 609 26.18 63.54 -16.52
CA MET A 609 27.28 62.91 -15.82
C MET A 609 28.50 62.77 -16.74
N GLU A 610 29.64 63.26 -16.28
CA GLU A 610 30.96 63.11 -16.89
C GLU A 610 31.90 62.43 -15.91
N CYS A 611 32.76 61.54 -16.41
CA CYS A 611 33.76 60.87 -15.58
C CYS A 611 35.14 61.48 -15.84
N VAL A 612 35.74 62.06 -14.80
CA VAL A 612 37.06 62.70 -14.89
C VAL A 612 38.10 61.81 -14.21
N PRO A 613 39.26 61.54 -14.83
CA PRO A 613 40.31 60.74 -14.22
C PRO A 613 40.72 61.28 -12.83
N LYS A 614 40.79 60.40 -11.83
CA LYS A 614 41.28 60.73 -10.47
C LYS A 614 42.78 61.06 -10.47
N CYS A 615 43.52 60.51 -11.42
CA CYS A 615 44.97 60.60 -11.56
C CYS A 615 45.39 60.19 -12.97
N ASP A 616 46.69 60.12 -13.23
CA ASP A 616 47.22 59.51 -14.45
C ASP A 616 46.76 58.05 -14.55
N LEU A 617 45.95 57.77 -15.57
CA LEU A 617 45.39 56.45 -15.85
C LEU A 617 46.47 55.38 -16.08
N ALA A 618 47.70 55.76 -16.44
CA ALA A 618 48.84 54.84 -16.51
C ALA A 618 49.27 54.27 -15.14
N THR A 619 48.91 54.98 -14.06
CA THR A 619 49.30 54.65 -12.68
C THR A 619 48.12 54.24 -11.80
N CYS A 620 46.92 54.13 -12.38
CA CYS A 620 45.71 53.76 -11.68
C CYS A 620 45.42 52.27 -11.82
N ASP A 621 45.15 51.59 -10.70
CA ASP A 621 44.70 50.21 -10.72
C ASP A 621 43.23 50.14 -11.18
N ALA A 622 42.99 49.50 -12.32
CA ALA A 622 41.68 49.51 -12.98
C ALA A 622 40.56 48.80 -12.18
N ALA A 623 40.90 47.90 -11.26
CA ALA A 623 39.92 47.16 -10.45
C ALA A 623 39.55 47.93 -9.16
N THR A 624 40.53 48.56 -8.51
CA THR A 624 40.36 49.21 -7.20
C THR A 624 40.24 50.73 -7.28
N GLY A 625 40.67 51.35 -8.39
CA GLY A 625 40.65 52.81 -8.57
C GLY A 625 41.74 53.56 -7.79
N ILE A 626 42.77 52.86 -7.31
CA ILE A 626 43.86 53.42 -6.51
C ILE A 626 44.99 53.93 -7.41
N CYS A 627 45.47 55.15 -7.15
CA CYS A 627 46.49 55.85 -7.94
C CYS A 627 47.89 55.76 -7.32
N SER A 628 48.88 55.35 -8.10
CA SER A 628 50.25 55.12 -7.63
C SER A 628 51.25 56.15 -8.19
N GLY A 629 51.40 57.30 -7.51
CA GLY A 629 52.50 58.28 -7.69
C GLY A 629 52.06 59.67 -8.19
N GLY A 630 52.58 60.81 -7.72
CA GLY A 630 53.51 61.11 -6.63
C GLY A 630 53.27 62.55 -6.12
N PHE A 631 53.23 62.75 -4.81
CA PHE A 631 53.08 64.06 -4.16
C PHE A 631 54.41 64.48 -3.54
N GLY A 632 55.09 65.41 -4.21
CA GLY A 632 56.04 66.31 -3.54
C GLY A 632 55.23 67.38 -2.81
N GLY A 633 55.18 67.30 -1.48
CA GLY A 633 54.51 68.27 -0.62
C GLY A 633 54.82 67.96 0.84
N SER A 634 55.69 68.75 1.44
CA SER A 634 56.20 68.58 2.80
C SER A 634 55.10 68.70 3.85
N GLY A 635 54.87 67.61 4.58
CA GLY A 635 54.05 67.57 5.79
C GLY A 635 54.46 66.36 6.62
N GLY A 636 55.68 66.40 7.16
CA GLY A 636 56.23 65.29 7.93
C GLY A 636 55.42 65.03 9.20
N LEU A 637 54.76 63.87 9.29
CA LEU A 637 54.46 63.25 10.57
C LEU A 637 55.71 62.48 10.99
N HIS A 638 56.36 62.91 12.07
CA HIS A 638 57.56 62.29 12.59
C HIS A 638 57.38 60.78 12.80
N SER A 639 58.31 59.98 12.31
CA SER A 639 58.26 58.51 12.27
C SER A 639 58.04 57.82 13.63
N TRP A 640 58.17 58.53 14.76
CA TRP A 640 57.84 57.98 16.08
C TRP A 640 56.33 57.97 16.38
N ALA A 641 55.52 58.83 15.74
CA ALA A 641 54.07 58.89 15.93
C ALA A 641 53.34 57.68 15.31
N VAL A 642 53.83 57.19 14.16
CA VAL A 642 53.26 55.99 13.50
C VAL A 642 53.58 54.73 14.30
N VAL A 643 54.77 54.66 14.91
CA VAL A 643 55.15 53.55 15.79
C VAL A 643 54.25 53.51 17.04
N LEU A 644 53.90 54.67 17.63
CA LEU A 644 52.97 54.71 18.76
C LEU A 644 51.54 54.32 18.39
N ILE A 645 51.05 54.69 17.21
CA ILE A 645 49.72 54.29 16.75
C ILE A 645 49.67 52.78 16.46
N VAL A 646 50.72 52.22 15.88
CA VAL A 646 50.81 50.77 15.65
C VAL A 646 50.90 49.99 16.96
N PHE A 647 51.67 50.46 17.95
CA PHE A 647 51.69 49.84 19.28
C PHE A 647 50.37 50.01 20.05
N ALA A 648 49.67 51.14 19.89
CA ALA A 648 48.34 51.32 20.46
C ALA A 648 47.30 50.40 19.80
N CYS A 649 47.32 50.26 18.47
CA CYS A 649 46.45 49.34 17.74
C CYS A 649 46.74 47.87 18.07
N LEU A 650 48.02 47.48 18.20
CA LEU A 650 48.39 46.14 18.65
C LEU A 650 47.97 45.88 20.11
N GLY A 651 48.01 46.89 20.97
CA GLY A 651 47.50 46.82 22.34
C GLY A 651 45.96 46.65 22.39
N VAL A 652 45.23 47.35 21.54
CA VAL A 652 43.75 47.24 21.44
C VAL A 652 43.31 45.90 20.85
N VAL A 653 43.97 45.44 19.78
CA VAL A 653 43.68 44.15 19.14
C VAL A 653 44.11 42.98 20.04
N GLY A 654 45.25 43.11 20.73
CA GLY A 654 45.70 42.15 21.73
C GLY A 654 44.78 42.09 22.96
N GLY A 655 44.28 43.23 23.42
CA GLY A 655 43.30 43.31 24.52
C GLY A 655 41.94 42.73 24.16
N ALA A 656 41.41 43.02 22.96
CA ALA A 656 40.17 42.44 22.46
C ALA A 656 40.29 40.93 22.22
N GLY A 657 41.43 40.47 21.71
CA GLY A 657 41.76 39.05 21.55
C GLY A 657 41.87 38.31 22.89
N PHE A 658 42.49 38.92 23.91
CA PHE A 658 42.62 38.33 25.25
C PHE A 658 41.26 38.26 25.99
N VAL A 659 40.38 39.25 25.79
CA VAL A 659 39.01 39.24 26.33
C VAL A 659 38.13 38.21 25.59
N ALA A 660 38.20 38.10 24.27
CA ALA A 660 37.49 37.07 23.50
C ALA A 660 37.99 35.65 23.82
N TYR A 661 39.29 35.48 24.08
CA TYR A 661 39.90 34.25 24.53
C TYR A 661 39.45 33.87 25.96
N ARG A 662 39.40 34.84 26.89
CA ARG A 662 38.86 34.62 28.25
C ARG A 662 37.35 34.36 28.30
N LEU A 663 36.57 34.89 27.34
CA LEU A 663 35.12 34.67 27.26
C LEU A 663 34.78 33.35 26.55
N ARG A 664 35.59 32.87 25.59
CA ARG A 664 35.43 31.55 24.96
C ARG A 664 35.89 30.38 25.84
N LEU A 665 36.82 30.61 26.78
CA LEU A 665 37.28 29.60 27.74
C LEU A 665 36.31 29.35 28.91
N ARG A 666 35.20 30.10 29.02
CA ARG A 666 34.15 29.88 30.03
C ARG A 666 32.95 29.07 29.53
N SER A 667 32.92 28.67 28.26
CA SER A 667 31.81 27.89 27.68
C SER A 667 32.26 26.66 26.88
N ALA A 668 33.40 26.06 27.23
CA ALA A 668 33.85 24.79 26.66
C ALA A 668 34.62 23.92 27.67
N MET A 669 33.89 23.29 28.60
CA MET A 669 34.19 22.01 29.25
C MET A 669 32.84 21.54 29.84
N HIS A 670 32.31 20.35 29.60
CA HIS A 670 32.84 19.09 29.07
C HIS A 670 31.66 18.21 28.60
N GLN A 671 31.99 17.23 27.72
CA GLN A 671 31.25 15.98 27.43
C GLN A 671 29.91 16.17 26.69
N GLU A 672 29.66 15.61 25.50
CA GLU A 672 30.05 14.30 24.96
C GLU A 672 30.36 14.34 23.46
N ILE A 673 31.27 13.46 23.05
CA ILE A 673 31.58 13.10 21.67
C ILE A 673 30.75 11.86 21.31
N ARG A 674 30.26 11.78 20.06
CA ARG A 674 29.83 10.58 19.28
C ARG A 674 28.45 9.95 19.59
N ALA A 675 27.48 10.36 18.78
CA ALA A 675 26.55 9.49 18.05
C ALA A 675 26.04 10.38 16.87
N ILE A 676 26.13 10.12 15.58
CA ILE A 676 26.09 8.89 14.78
C ILE A 676 26.83 9.22 13.46
N MET A 677 28.14 9.01 13.41
CA MET A 677 28.87 8.82 12.15
C MET A 677 30.14 8.04 12.47
N ALA A 678 30.03 6.73 12.37
CA ALA A 678 30.95 5.93 11.58
C ALA A 678 30.50 4.46 11.62
N GLN A 679 30.84 3.78 10.52
CA GLN A 679 30.86 2.32 10.30
C GLN A 679 29.51 1.75 9.83
N TYR A 680 29.35 1.08 8.68
CA TYR A 680 30.32 0.39 7.80
C TYR A 680 31.44 -0.35 8.55
N MET A 681 31.04 -1.43 9.24
CA MET A 681 31.66 -2.78 9.38
C MET A 681 33.16 -2.95 9.74
N PRO A 682 33.64 -4.15 10.17
CA PRO A 682 33.04 -5.24 10.98
C PRO A 682 34.02 -5.88 12.03
N LEU A 683 33.54 -6.93 12.72
CA LEU A 683 34.21 -8.05 13.43
C LEU A 683 34.74 -7.92 14.89
N GLU A 684 34.16 -8.80 15.73
CA GLU A 684 34.65 -9.58 16.89
C GLU A 684 35.71 -9.04 17.86
N SER A 685 35.37 -8.97 19.16
CA SER A 685 35.69 -10.00 20.18
C SER A 685 35.76 -9.44 21.62
N GLN A 686 35.12 -10.20 22.53
CA GLN A 686 35.38 -10.46 23.95
C GLN A 686 35.49 -9.34 25.03
N GLU A 687 34.67 -9.60 26.07
CA GLU A 687 34.98 -9.53 27.53
C GLU A 687 35.32 -8.15 28.13
N GLY A 688 34.70 -7.68 29.23
CA GLY A 688 33.72 -8.22 30.16
C GLY A 688 33.71 -7.36 31.43
N VAL A 689 32.72 -7.61 32.29
CA VAL A 689 32.81 -7.57 33.76
C VAL A 689 32.60 -6.20 34.48
N ASN A 690 31.39 -6.10 35.05
CA ASN A 690 30.99 -5.73 36.42
C ASN A 690 30.97 -4.27 36.94
N GLY A 691 29.74 -3.87 37.33
CA GLY A 691 29.37 -3.48 38.71
C GLY A 691 29.65 -2.03 39.11
N GLU A 692 28.99 -1.40 40.06
CA GLU A 692 27.82 -1.68 40.88
C GLU A 692 27.59 -0.41 41.76
N LEU A 693 26.32 -0.04 41.97
CA LEU A 693 25.71 0.61 43.15
C LEU A 693 26.07 2.03 43.69
N ALA A 694 24.95 2.74 43.96
CA ALA A 694 24.57 3.46 45.21
C ALA A 694 24.72 5.00 45.32
N MET A 695 23.55 5.69 45.19
CA MET A 695 22.83 6.58 46.14
C MET A 695 23.49 6.95 47.51
N PRO A 696 22.91 7.89 48.32
CA PRO A 696 22.26 9.19 48.05
C PRO A 696 22.59 10.28 49.13
N ARG A 697 22.17 11.55 48.97
CA ARG A 697 21.45 12.38 49.99
C ARG A 697 21.32 13.88 49.63
N SER A 698 20.14 14.39 49.99
CA SER A 698 19.62 15.78 50.09
C SER A 698 20.29 16.60 51.24
N PRO A 699 19.82 17.80 51.68
CA PRO A 699 18.83 18.78 51.15
C PRO A 699 19.29 20.28 51.31
N ALA A 700 18.40 21.27 50.98
CA ALA A 700 18.04 22.44 51.84
C ALA A 700 17.73 23.80 51.14
N THR A 701 16.47 24.26 51.33
CA THR A 701 16.03 25.61 51.83
C THR A 701 15.98 26.81 50.86
N ASN A 702 15.09 27.83 50.95
CA ASN A 702 13.89 28.17 51.75
C ASN A 702 13.21 29.45 51.17
N GLY A 703 11.93 29.67 51.49
CA GLY A 703 11.27 31.00 51.63
C GLY A 703 10.22 31.34 50.55
N ALA A 704 8.91 31.10 50.74
CA ALA A 704 7.88 31.83 51.53
C ALA A 704 7.51 33.21 50.94
N VAL A 705 6.25 33.51 50.60
CA VAL A 705 5.13 33.98 51.48
C VAL A 705 3.79 34.03 50.68
N PRO A 706 2.60 34.03 51.32
CA PRO A 706 1.32 33.47 50.82
C PRO A 706 0.15 34.46 50.66
N HIS A 707 -1.02 33.98 50.18
CA HIS A 707 -2.41 34.19 50.67
C HIS A 707 -3.45 33.72 49.60
N THR A 708 -4.29 32.68 49.86
CA THR A 708 -5.75 32.70 50.21
C THR A 708 -6.65 33.37 49.15
N ASP A 709 -7.77 32.86 48.64
CA ASP A 709 -8.82 31.94 49.09
C ASP A 709 -9.65 31.40 47.89
N VAL A 710 -10.45 30.36 48.18
CA VAL A 710 -11.57 29.72 47.42
C VAL A 710 -11.23 28.62 46.42
#